data_AF-A0A937NCL8-F1
#
_entry.id   AF-A0A937NCL8-F1
#
_cell.length_a   1.000
_cell.length_b   1.000
_cell.length_c   1.000
_cell.angle_alpha   90.00
_cell.angle_beta   90.00
_cell.angle_gamma   90.00
#
_symmetry.space_group_name_H-M   'P 1'
#
loop_
_entity.id
_entity.type
_entity.pdbx_description
1 polymer ?
#
loop_
_entity_poly.entity_id
_entity_poly.type
_entity_poly.pdbx_seq_one_letter_code
_entity_poly.pdbx_strand_id
1 'polypeptide(L)'
;MMRHILGVMLLSGLGTAWAEEAKIPVLTWEPRSDWMNVRDWGAKGDGIADDTAAIQAVFDQTIETDGHYAESLRRRVVYFPAGRYRLTKTVILAKSHGAWIVGHGRDTVLVWDGAPQGIMLWNNGATYARYEGITWDGQGKAAVGVEHKSMHYYETSMRYQHCAFLNCTEHGVLVGRGDEKVATAEMWFRNCLFRNCGHGVTLGNFNDYDNTFDGCQFEDCGVGLNSVKGNFYLRTSRFLRSRECDVQQLSPSHASSLRFCTSQGSKRFFRTMRWGHLAMKIQDCQVDGWTTPDGAIQLGHRGPTTIFDCRFTNPPDSGAPIRLNNPPELENLLIVSNNASPDTQQVVNPGPNSRITVVPQGRRGATLTDPARRFLDDTPWICPKIFDAVRDFGAKADNRTDDTAALQACIDAAKAHGQGALAYLPGGYYKITCTLQMTGRDYGISGTGFRSILNWVGDKDGTMLRVHHPQNLRLEQFVLQGQPETVRIHHTAEPGASSVFYDGVYVNGLEQCRTGLWCDRLPKGAVVLMGHVIGNIRLTDCGPATILCAQHYYSLTLEGDTPPKTGIAGFMFHNDACHNYALDVLDNQDVIVADFYSESNKRYLLAVGKPGQGPGRVTIGASKISTVDREAITIRNYEGRIFVGGGDGWWQSDTSQPLEIVHEGNRPVDFVIAGQMWWRAEPLRKFGPGLRYASVENLLMENKYPEYNEKSLANESTPTSQAAIIGAFDDFRELGSQYLRYYFGDGTR
;
A
#
# COMPACT_ATOMS: atom_id res chain seq x y z
N MET A 1 -28.97 -75.37 3.44
CA MET A 1 -30.11 -74.47 3.74
C MET A 1 -29.64 -73.05 3.50
N MET A 2 -30.32 -72.33 2.60
CA MET A 2 -30.01 -70.98 2.12
C MET A 2 -29.68 -69.98 3.24
N ARG A 3 -28.76 -69.05 2.99
CA ARG A 3 -28.83 -67.68 3.51
C ARG A 3 -28.02 -66.71 2.65
N HIS A 4 -28.60 -65.54 2.50
CA HIS A 4 -28.47 -64.63 1.39
C HIS A 4 -27.24 -63.71 1.45
N ILE A 5 -26.78 -63.35 0.26
CA ILE A 5 -25.88 -62.23 -0.02
C ILE A 5 -26.61 -60.92 0.29
N LEU A 6 -26.03 -60.08 1.14
CA LEU A 6 -26.33 -58.65 1.17
C LEU A 6 -25.00 -57.89 1.16
N GLY A 7 -24.73 -57.23 0.03
CA GLY A 7 -23.61 -56.32 -0.12
C GLY A 7 -23.86 -55.05 0.67
N VAL A 8 -22.88 -54.65 1.48
CA VAL A 8 -22.84 -53.35 2.14
C VAL A 8 -22.19 -52.37 1.16
N MET A 9 -22.98 -51.49 0.55
CA MET A 9 -22.47 -50.27 -0.08
C MET A 9 -21.91 -49.37 1.01
N LEU A 10 -20.59 -49.18 1.03
CA LEU A 10 -19.92 -48.10 1.73
C LEU A 10 -20.23 -46.79 1.01
N LEU A 11 -21.22 -46.05 1.51
CA LEU A 11 -21.37 -44.62 1.21
C LEU A 11 -20.20 -43.88 1.87
N SER A 12 -19.16 -43.58 1.09
CA SER A 12 -18.15 -42.59 1.46
C SER A 12 -18.80 -41.22 1.47
N GLY A 13 -19.31 -40.81 2.63
CA GLY A 13 -19.66 -39.42 2.88
C GLY A 13 -18.40 -38.57 2.81
N LEU A 14 -18.21 -37.87 1.69
CA LEU A 14 -17.33 -36.72 1.60
C LEU A 14 -17.91 -35.64 2.52
N GLY A 15 -17.59 -35.72 3.80
CA GLY A 15 -17.76 -34.61 4.72
C GLY A 15 -16.84 -33.49 4.22
N THR A 16 -17.43 -32.46 3.64
CA THR A 16 -16.76 -31.17 3.48
C THR A 16 -16.39 -30.71 4.88
N ALA A 17 -15.10 -30.80 5.24
CA ALA A 17 -14.59 -30.06 6.37
C ALA A 17 -14.85 -28.58 6.07
N TRP A 18 -15.77 -27.97 6.82
CA TRP A 18 -16.01 -26.55 6.72
C TRP A 18 -14.69 -25.88 7.10
N ALA A 19 -14.09 -25.14 6.17
CA ALA A 19 -12.91 -24.34 6.49
C ALA A 19 -13.26 -23.44 7.69
N GLU A 20 -12.36 -23.37 8.67
CA GLU A 20 -12.55 -22.51 9.84
C GLU A 20 -12.84 -21.08 9.39
N GLU A 21 -13.92 -20.49 9.94
CA GLU A 21 -14.34 -19.14 9.59
C GLU A 21 -13.21 -18.14 9.87
N ALA A 22 -12.82 -17.36 8.85
CA ALA A 22 -11.71 -16.43 9.00
C ALA A 22 -12.00 -15.39 10.09
N LYS A 23 -10.99 -15.05 10.89
CA LYS A 23 -11.13 -14.09 11.98
C LYS A 23 -9.97 -13.12 11.94
N ILE A 24 -10.29 -11.84 12.12
CA ILE A 24 -9.29 -10.84 12.52
C ILE A 24 -8.75 -11.19 13.93
N PRO A 25 -7.57 -10.68 14.32
CA PRO A 25 -6.96 -11.05 15.60
C PRO A 25 -7.78 -10.56 16.80
N VAL A 26 -7.50 -11.12 17.97
CA VAL A 26 -7.82 -10.45 19.24
C VAL A 26 -6.63 -9.58 19.58
N LEU A 27 -6.88 -8.29 19.76
CA LEU A 27 -5.84 -7.35 20.20
C LEU A 27 -6.00 -7.13 21.70
N THR A 28 -4.96 -7.38 22.48
CA THR A 28 -5.00 -7.27 23.95
C THR A 28 -4.43 -5.94 24.41
N TRP A 29 -5.10 -4.84 24.05
CA TRP A 29 -4.62 -3.51 24.38
C TRP A 29 -4.72 -3.22 25.89
N GLU A 30 -3.63 -2.71 26.46
CA GLU A 30 -3.69 -1.96 27.72
C GLU A 30 -4.05 -0.50 27.42
N PRO A 31 -5.06 0.09 28.10
CA PRO A 31 -5.39 1.49 27.94
C PRO A 31 -4.19 2.38 28.23
N ARG A 32 -3.92 3.34 27.34
CA ARG A 32 -2.82 4.29 27.52
C ARG A 32 -3.27 5.53 28.28
N SER A 33 -2.31 6.27 28.82
CA SER A 33 -2.55 7.42 29.69
C SER A 33 -3.32 8.58 29.03
N ASP A 34 -3.31 8.66 27.71
CA ASP A 34 -3.94 9.70 26.89
C ASP A 34 -5.18 9.21 26.11
N TRP A 35 -5.64 7.97 26.33
CA TRP A 35 -6.77 7.42 25.60
C TRP A 35 -8.12 7.78 26.24
N MET A 36 -9.08 8.23 25.43
CA MET A 36 -10.45 8.49 25.88
C MET A 36 -11.27 7.21 25.82
N ASN A 37 -11.63 6.65 26.97
CA ASN A 37 -12.41 5.42 27.05
C ASN A 37 -13.91 5.73 26.90
N VAL A 38 -14.58 5.07 25.95
CA VAL A 38 -16.02 5.27 25.71
C VAL A 38 -16.90 4.93 26.92
N ARG A 39 -16.43 4.06 27.82
CA ARG A 39 -17.17 3.70 29.05
C ARG A 39 -17.25 4.86 30.04
N ASP A 40 -16.26 5.75 30.05
CA ASP A 40 -16.28 6.91 30.94
C ASP A 40 -17.42 7.88 30.58
N TRP A 41 -18.00 7.72 29.38
CA TRP A 41 -19.05 8.58 28.83
C TRP A 41 -20.39 7.86 28.73
N GLY A 42 -20.49 6.71 29.41
CA GLY A 42 -21.75 5.99 29.61
C GLY A 42 -21.96 4.79 28.68
N ALA A 43 -21.08 4.54 27.71
CA ALA A 43 -21.19 3.36 26.86
C ALA A 43 -21.07 2.08 27.71
N LYS A 44 -21.98 1.13 27.51
CA LYS A 44 -22.02 -0.14 28.24
C LYS A 44 -21.22 -1.22 27.52
N GLY A 45 -21.35 -1.30 26.19
CA GLY A 45 -20.72 -2.38 25.43
C GLY A 45 -21.28 -3.76 25.77
N ASP A 46 -22.53 -3.85 26.22
CA ASP A 46 -23.21 -5.10 26.61
C ASP A 46 -24.10 -5.71 25.51
N GLY A 47 -24.21 -5.03 24.36
CA GLY A 47 -25.05 -5.41 23.23
C GLY A 47 -26.54 -5.11 23.40
N ILE A 48 -26.94 -4.51 24.53
CA ILE A 48 -28.34 -4.24 24.90
C ILE A 48 -28.59 -2.73 24.98
N ALA A 49 -27.79 -2.02 25.79
CA ALA A 49 -27.91 -0.58 25.95
C ALA A 49 -27.59 0.13 24.64
N ASP A 50 -28.31 1.22 24.35
CA ASP A 50 -27.99 2.08 23.21
C ASP A 50 -26.76 2.93 23.54
N ASP A 51 -25.62 2.60 22.91
CA ASP A 51 -24.35 3.27 23.14
C ASP A 51 -24.13 4.47 22.21
N THR A 52 -25.07 4.76 21.31
CA THR A 52 -24.92 5.77 20.25
C THR A 52 -24.57 7.15 20.80
N ALA A 53 -25.30 7.61 21.82
CA ALA A 53 -25.09 8.96 22.39
C ALA A 53 -23.75 9.07 23.12
N ALA A 54 -23.36 8.03 23.85
CA ALA A 54 -22.07 7.99 24.56
C ALA A 54 -20.91 8.00 23.55
N ILE A 55 -20.99 7.19 22.50
CA ILE A 55 -19.96 7.14 21.45
C ILE A 55 -19.89 8.45 20.67
N GLN A 56 -21.04 9.03 20.29
CA GLN A 56 -21.06 10.30 19.57
C GLN A 56 -20.41 11.40 20.40
N ALA A 57 -20.75 11.49 21.69
CA ALA A 57 -20.11 12.44 22.56
C ALA A 57 -18.59 12.26 22.48
N VAL A 58 -18.07 11.02 22.59
CA VAL A 58 -16.63 10.76 22.52
C VAL A 58 -15.98 11.26 21.24
N PHE A 59 -16.63 11.06 20.10
CA PHE A 59 -16.19 11.61 18.83
C PHE A 59 -16.20 13.13 18.79
N ASP A 60 -17.16 13.79 19.43
CA ASP A 60 -17.26 15.25 19.44
C ASP A 60 -16.05 15.93 20.14
N GLN A 61 -15.35 15.25 21.05
CA GLN A 61 -14.12 15.79 21.64
C GLN A 61 -12.86 15.61 20.78
N THR A 62 -12.96 14.87 19.67
CA THR A 62 -11.85 14.71 18.72
C THR A 62 -11.73 15.87 17.73
N ILE A 63 -12.73 16.76 17.70
CA ILE A 63 -12.76 17.94 16.85
C ILE A 63 -11.60 18.87 17.23
N GLU A 64 -10.87 19.34 16.22
CA GLU A 64 -9.78 20.29 16.44
C GLU A 64 -10.35 21.70 16.67
N THR A 65 -9.87 22.39 17.72
CA THR A 65 -10.33 23.73 18.11
C THR A 65 -9.14 24.65 18.38
N ASP A 66 -9.17 25.87 17.85
CA ASP A 66 -8.07 26.84 17.98
C ASP A 66 -7.81 27.32 19.42
N GLY A 67 -8.84 27.34 20.27
CA GLY A 67 -8.75 27.90 21.63
C GLY A 67 -7.86 27.13 22.61
N HIS A 68 -7.57 25.85 22.35
CA HIS A 68 -6.83 24.95 23.24
C HIS A 68 -5.99 23.92 22.47
N TYR A 69 -5.19 24.39 21.50
CA TYR A 69 -4.44 23.52 20.58
C TYR A 69 -3.68 22.39 21.30
N ALA A 70 -2.85 22.69 22.31
CA ALA A 70 -2.07 21.70 23.04
C ALA A 70 -2.91 20.61 23.75
N GLU A 71 -4.07 20.99 24.30
CA GLU A 71 -4.99 20.05 24.96
C GLU A 71 -5.81 19.25 23.95
N SER A 72 -6.18 19.87 22.82
CA SER A 72 -6.86 19.19 21.73
C SER A 72 -6.02 18.03 21.19
N LEU A 73 -4.69 18.17 21.11
CA LEU A 73 -3.80 17.13 20.59
C LEU A 73 -3.73 15.87 21.47
N ARG A 74 -4.10 15.98 22.75
CA ARG A 74 -4.18 14.85 23.67
C ARG A 74 -5.49 14.07 23.53
N ARG A 75 -6.53 14.67 22.94
CA ARG A 75 -7.86 14.07 22.72
C ARG A 75 -7.98 13.51 21.30
N ARG A 76 -7.18 12.49 21.01
CA ARG A 76 -7.08 11.95 19.63
C ARG A 76 -7.33 10.45 19.55
N VAL A 77 -7.21 9.73 20.65
CA VAL A 77 -7.49 8.29 20.68
C VAL A 77 -8.81 8.03 21.37
N VAL A 78 -9.71 7.35 20.67
CA VAL A 78 -10.96 6.85 21.21
C VAL A 78 -10.82 5.35 21.41
N TYR A 79 -10.79 4.94 22.67
CA TYR A 79 -10.59 3.57 23.08
C TYR A 79 -11.91 2.87 23.37
N PHE A 80 -12.11 1.75 22.69
CA PHE A 80 -13.21 0.83 22.86
C PHE A 80 -12.70 -0.43 23.56
N PRO A 81 -12.99 -0.64 24.86
CA PRO A 81 -12.80 -1.94 25.48
C PRO A 81 -13.46 -3.08 24.70
N ALA A 82 -13.04 -4.32 24.97
CA ALA A 82 -13.79 -5.49 24.50
C ALA A 82 -15.26 -5.40 24.96
N GLY A 83 -16.19 -5.65 24.03
CA GLY A 83 -17.62 -5.45 24.23
C GLY A 83 -18.40 -5.35 22.92
N ARG A 84 -19.73 -5.38 23.04
CA ARG A 84 -20.68 -5.22 21.94
C ARG A 84 -21.41 -3.88 22.10
N TYR A 85 -21.14 -2.93 21.23
CA TYR A 85 -21.66 -1.56 21.31
C TYR A 85 -22.83 -1.39 20.34
N ARG A 86 -24.05 -1.30 20.86
CA ARG A 86 -25.26 -1.21 20.04
C ARG A 86 -25.49 0.23 19.57
N LEU A 87 -25.64 0.39 18.26
CA LEU A 87 -25.90 1.67 17.60
C LEU A 87 -27.31 1.71 17.02
N THR A 88 -28.13 2.67 17.42
CA THR A 88 -29.48 2.89 16.86
C THR A 88 -29.54 4.04 15.85
N LYS A 89 -28.48 4.86 15.79
CA LYS A 89 -28.30 5.94 14.81
C LYS A 89 -26.85 6.01 14.35
N THR A 90 -26.65 6.68 13.22
CA THR A 90 -25.32 6.98 12.69
C THR A 90 -24.52 7.80 13.69
N VAL A 91 -23.29 7.38 13.95
CA VAL A 91 -22.28 8.19 14.64
C VAL A 91 -21.43 8.91 13.60
N ILE A 92 -20.96 10.11 13.92
CA ILE A 92 -20.23 10.99 13.01
C ILE A 92 -18.87 11.29 13.60
N LEU A 93 -17.81 10.97 12.84
CA LEU A 93 -16.45 11.44 13.11
C LEU A 93 -16.18 12.65 12.19
N ALA A 94 -16.35 13.86 12.73
CA ALA A 94 -16.29 15.09 11.97
C ALA A 94 -15.02 15.89 12.28
N LYS A 95 -14.43 16.51 11.24
CA LYS A 95 -13.44 17.60 11.37
C LYS A 95 -12.28 17.32 12.36
N SER A 96 -11.79 16.09 12.36
CA SER A 96 -10.63 15.70 13.16
C SER A 96 -9.40 15.53 12.28
N HIS A 97 -8.22 15.67 12.87
CA HIS A 97 -6.97 15.41 12.17
C HIS A 97 -6.11 14.51 13.05
N GLY A 98 -5.86 13.29 12.57
CA GLY A 98 -5.13 12.26 13.30
C GLY A 98 -5.94 11.55 14.40
N ALA A 99 -7.27 11.51 14.30
CA ALA A 99 -8.10 10.69 15.20
C ALA A 99 -7.75 9.20 15.06
N TRP A 100 -7.72 8.46 16.16
CA TRP A 100 -7.45 7.03 16.19
C TRP A 100 -8.53 6.33 17.00
N ILE A 101 -9.33 5.50 16.34
CA ILE A 101 -10.31 4.62 16.96
C ILE A 101 -9.64 3.27 17.16
N VAL A 102 -9.55 2.81 18.41
CA VAL A 102 -8.82 1.60 18.77
C VAL A 102 -9.70 0.66 19.60
N GLY A 103 -9.72 -0.62 19.24
CA GLY A 103 -10.44 -1.68 19.93
C GLY A 103 -9.69 -3.01 19.93
N HIS A 104 -10.31 -4.03 20.52
CA HIS A 104 -9.71 -5.34 20.80
C HIS A 104 -9.85 -6.35 19.65
N GLY A 105 -9.93 -5.87 18.40
CA GLY A 105 -10.08 -6.71 17.22
C GLY A 105 -11.48 -7.32 17.13
N ARG A 106 -11.57 -8.64 17.00
CA ARG A 106 -12.87 -9.34 16.94
C ARG A 106 -13.70 -9.21 18.23
N ASP A 107 -13.09 -8.81 19.34
CA ASP A 107 -13.77 -8.68 20.64
C ASP A 107 -14.38 -7.30 20.88
N THR A 108 -14.12 -6.32 20.00
CA THR A 108 -14.80 -5.02 19.99
C THR A 108 -15.74 -4.95 18.79
N VAL A 109 -17.04 -5.06 19.03
CA VAL A 109 -18.06 -5.13 17.98
C VAL A 109 -19.02 -3.95 18.09
N LEU A 110 -19.03 -3.07 17.09
CA LEU A 110 -20.11 -2.09 16.92
C LEU A 110 -21.20 -2.77 16.11
N VAL A 111 -22.42 -2.86 16.67
CA VAL A 111 -23.53 -3.60 16.09
C VAL A 111 -24.68 -2.66 15.74
N TRP A 112 -25.16 -2.75 14.50
CA TRP A 112 -26.26 -1.91 14.04
C TRP A 112 -27.63 -2.45 14.48
N ASP A 113 -28.41 -1.59 15.14
CA ASP A 113 -29.82 -1.80 15.44
C ASP A 113 -30.67 -0.55 15.12
N GLY A 114 -30.16 0.32 14.25
CA GLY A 114 -30.91 1.44 13.71
C GLY A 114 -31.82 1.04 12.55
N ALA A 115 -32.34 2.05 11.85
CA ALA A 115 -33.21 1.83 10.70
C ALA A 115 -32.50 1.02 9.58
N PRO A 116 -33.24 0.20 8.80
CA PRO A 116 -32.71 -0.42 7.59
C PRO A 116 -32.12 0.62 6.64
N GLN A 117 -31.11 0.23 5.87
CA GLN A 117 -30.37 1.10 4.95
C GLN A 117 -29.60 2.26 5.62
N GLY A 118 -29.39 2.19 6.94
CA GLY A 118 -28.60 3.19 7.67
C GLY A 118 -27.09 3.06 7.45
N ILE A 119 -26.36 4.11 7.85
CA ILE A 119 -24.90 4.17 7.89
C ILE A 119 -24.48 4.03 9.36
N MET A 120 -23.55 3.14 9.69
CA MET A 120 -23.10 2.99 11.09
C MET A 120 -22.20 4.15 11.49
N LEU A 121 -21.12 4.39 10.75
CA LEU A 121 -20.22 5.54 10.93
C LEU A 121 -20.15 6.39 9.66
N TRP A 122 -20.32 7.70 9.81
CA TRP A 122 -19.99 8.68 8.79
C TRP A 122 -18.69 9.41 9.17
N ASN A 123 -17.63 9.21 8.39
CA ASN A 123 -16.47 10.09 8.42
C ASN A 123 -16.77 11.33 7.56
N ASN A 124 -16.77 12.49 8.22
CA ASN A 124 -17.01 13.78 7.59
C ASN A 124 -15.78 14.70 7.79
N GLY A 125 -14.70 14.36 7.10
CA GLY A 125 -13.46 15.15 7.12
C GLY A 125 -12.57 14.90 8.33
N ALA A 126 -12.56 13.67 8.83
CA ALA A 126 -11.53 13.23 9.76
C ALA A 126 -10.32 12.69 8.98
N THR A 127 -9.36 13.59 8.75
CA THR A 127 -8.14 13.35 7.96
C THR A 127 -7.07 12.64 8.79
N TYR A 128 -6.18 11.87 8.17
CA TYR A 128 -5.17 11.05 8.85
C TYR A 128 -5.77 10.10 9.91
N ALA A 129 -7.07 9.79 9.78
CA ALA A 129 -7.79 9.01 10.77
C ALA A 129 -7.40 7.53 10.70
N ARG A 130 -7.46 6.86 11.84
CA ARG A 130 -7.07 5.46 12.00
C ARG A 130 -8.17 4.67 12.68
N TYR A 131 -8.39 3.46 12.19
CA TYR A 131 -9.36 2.52 12.73
C TYR A 131 -8.65 1.20 12.94
N GLU A 132 -8.49 0.81 14.19
CA GLU A 132 -7.71 -0.36 14.54
C GLU A 132 -8.49 -1.30 15.46
N GLY A 133 -8.64 -2.54 15.03
CA GLY A 133 -9.24 -3.57 15.87
C GLY A 133 -10.73 -3.36 16.14
N ILE A 134 -11.50 -2.96 15.13
CA ILE A 134 -12.96 -2.77 15.25
C ILE A 134 -13.70 -3.72 14.30
N THR A 135 -14.70 -4.41 14.84
CA THR A 135 -15.69 -5.14 14.05
C THR A 135 -16.95 -4.29 13.88
N TRP A 136 -17.32 -4.00 12.64
CA TRP A 136 -18.54 -3.32 12.23
C TRP A 136 -19.54 -4.37 11.73
N ASP A 137 -20.59 -4.64 12.51
CA ASP A 137 -21.62 -5.62 12.15
C ASP A 137 -22.93 -4.92 11.79
N GLY A 138 -23.24 -4.91 10.49
CA GLY A 138 -24.44 -4.32 9.93
C GLY A 138 -25.72 -5.11 10.18
N GLN A 139 -25.63 -6.34 10.73
CA GLN A 139 -26.77 -7.21 11.07
C GLN A 139 -27.74 -7.48 9.91
N GLY A 140 -27.28 -7.35 8.65
CA GLY A 140 -28.14 -7.44 7.46
C GLY A 140 -29.17 -6.30 7.36
N LYS A 141 -28.97 -5.22 8.13
CA LYS A 141 -29.84 -4.05 8.19
C LYS A 141 -29.14 -2.78 7.70
N ALA A 142 -27.90 -2.54 8.13
CA ALA A 142 -27.15 -1.36 7.73
C ALA A 142 -26.78 -1.44 6.25
N ALA A 143 -26.98 -0.35 5.51
CA ALA A 143 -26.45 -0.22 4.15
C ALA A 143 -24.92 -0.20 4.19
N VAL A 144 -24.36 0.67 5.04
CA VAL A 144 -22.94 0.98 5.04
C VAL A 144 -22.34 0.84 6.44
N GLY A 145 -21.21 0.13 6.55
CA GLY A 145 -20.41 0.11 7.77
C GLY A 145 -19.77 1.48 8.03
N VAL A 146 -18.87 1.91 7.15
CA VAL A 146 -18.25 3.25 7.22
C VAL A 146 -18.39 3.98 5.88
N GLU A 147 -19.00 5.17 5.90
CA GLU A 147 -19.06 6.07 4.75
C GLU A 147 -18.03 7.20 4.91
N HIS A 148 -17.11 7.33 3.94
CA HIS A 148 -16.24 8.49 3.77
C HIS A 148 -16.93 9.47 2.83
N LYS A 149 -17.39 10.57 3.40
CA LYS A 149 -18.11 11.61 2.66
C LYS A 149 -17.85 12.93 3.35
N SER A 150 -16.62 13.43 3.21
CA SER A 150 -16.30 14.77 3.69
C SER A 150 -16.99 15.85 2.88
N MET A 151 -17.69 16.73 3.59
CA MET A 151 -18.27 17.95 3.03
C MET A 151 -17.34 19.16 3.14
N HIS A 152 -16.15 18.99 3.73
CA HIS A 152 -15.33 20.12 4.18
C HIS A 152 -13.83 19.99 3.86
N TYR A 153 -13.29 18.77 3.92
CA TYR A 153 -11.85 18.55 3.89
C TYR A 153 -11.48 17.47 2.89
N TYR A 154 -10.27 17.58 2.34
CA TYR A 154 -9.63 16.48 1.63
C TYR A 154 -9.25 15.39 2.64
N GLU A 155 -9.94 14.27 2.58
CA GLU A 155 -9.63 13.09 3.38
C GLU A 155 -8.37 12.44 2.81
N THR A 156 -7.27 12.44 3.56
CA THR A 156 -6.01 11.83 3.12
C THR A 156 -5.39 10.98 4.22
N SER A 157 -4.66 9.94 3.83
CA SER A 157 -3.89 9.06 4.73
C SER A 157 -4.73 8.34 5.80
N MET A 158 -5.96 7.92 5.45
CA MET A 158 -6.84 7.13 6.33
C MET A 158 -6.36 5.70 6.43
N ARG A 159 -6.41 5.10 7.63
CA ARG A 159 -5.90 3.74 7.86
C ARG A 159 -6.90 2.85 8.54
N TYR A 160 -7.07 1.66 7.99
CA TYR A 160 -7.82 0.56 8.57
C TYR A 160 -6.86 -0.59 8.84
N GLN A 161 -6.79 -1.04 10.10
CA GLN A 161 -5.96 -2.17 10.48
C GLN A 161 -6.74 -3.12 11.37
N HIS A 162 -6.67 -4.44 11.12
CA HIS A 162 -7.36 -5.43 11.95
C HIS A 162 -8.87 -5.16 12.09
N CYS A 163 -9.50 -4.58 11.08
CA CYS A 163 -10.93 -4.26 11.11
C CYS A 163 -11.75 -5.34 10.39
N ALA A 164 -12.97 -5.59 10.85
CA ALA A 164 -13.93 -6.46 10.18
C ALA A 164 -15.20 -5.70 9.82
N PHE A 165 -15.74 -5.96 8.62
CA PHE A 165 -17.01 -5.41 8.14
C PHE A 165 -17.92 -6.57 7.76
N LEU A 166 -19.00 -6.73 8.51
CA LEU A 166 -19.85 -7.91 8.46
C LEU A 166 -21.28 -7.50 8.11
N ASN A 167 -21.92 -8.24 7.21
CA ASN A 167 -23.37 -8.18 7.00
C ASN A 167 -23.92 -6.78 6.63
N CYS A 168 -23.15 -5.96 5.91
CA CYS A 168 -23.63 -4.70 5.36
C CYS A 168 -24.37 -4.94 4.03
N THR A 169 -25.61 -4.45 3.91
CA THR A 169 -26.45 -4.77 2.73
C THR A 169 -25.93 -4.14 1.45
N GLU A 170 -25.23 -3.00 1.53
CA GLU A 170 -24.61 -2.35 0.37
C GLU A 170 -23.08 -2.41 0.44
N HIS A 171 -22.44 -1.83 1.46
CA HIS A 171 -21.00 -1.62 1.48
C HIS A 171 -20.39 -1.82 2.87
N GLY A 172 -19.28 -2.56 2.99
CA GLY A 172 -18.47 -2.51 4.20
C GLY A 172 -17.91 -1.09 4.41
N VAL A 173 -17.16 -0.62 3.42
CA VAL A 173 -16.69 0.77 3.33
C VAL A 173 -17.11 1.39 2.00
N LEU A 174 -17.65 2.59 2.06
CA LEU A 174 -18.05 3.38 0.91
C LEU A 174 -17.29 4.70 0.89
N VAL A 175 -16.58 4.98 -0.20
CA VAL A 175 -15.89 6.26 -0.44
C VAL A 175 -16.71 7.08 -1.42
N GLY A 176 -17.61 7.88 -0.87
CA GLY A 176 -18.55 8.73 -1.62
C GLY A 176 -19.57 8.01 -2.49
N ARG A 177 -20.58 8.77 -2.93
CA ARG A 177 -21.58 8.36 -3.93
C ARG A 177 -21.53 9.35 -5.09
N GLY A 178 -20.61 9.17 -6.04
CA GLY A 178 -20.54 10.02 -7.23
C GLY A 178 -19.67 11.25 -7.05
N ASP A 179 -20.25 12.45 -6.90
CA ASP A 179 -19.50 13.71 -6.73
C ASP A 179 -19.96 14.48 -5.47
N GLU A 180 -20.55 13.76 -4.50
CA GLU A 180 -21.16 14.31 -3.27
C GLU A 180 -20.17 14.68 -2.13
N LYS A 181 -18.85 14.70 -2.39
CA LYS A 181 -17.81 14.97 -1.37
C LYS A 181 -16.65 15.77 -1.97
N VAL A 182 -15.78 16.29 -1.10
CA VAL A 182 -14.57 17.03 -1.51
C VAL A 182 -13.59 16.13 -2.28
N ALA A 183 -12.87 15.23 -1.59
CA ALA A 183 -12.01 14.21 -2.18
C ALA A 183 -11.44 13.30 -1.06
N THR A 184 -11.04 12.07 -1.40
CA THR A 184 -10.57 11.07 -0.43
C THR A 184 -9.48 10.21 -1.04
N ALA A 185 -8.22 10.34 -0.63
CA ALA A 185 -7.13 9.59 -1.22
C ALA A 185 -6.22 8.95 -0.15
N GLU A 186 -5.25 8.17 -0.61
CA GLU A 186 -4.20 7.57 0.21
C GLU A 186 -4.77 6.72 1.35
N MET A 187 -5.89 6.02 1.10
CA MET A 187 -6.46 5.10 2.06
C MET A 187 -5.63 3.82 2.12
N TRP A 188 -5.42 3.31 3.32
CA TRP A 188 -4.69 2.05 3.51
C TRP A 188 -5.52 1.06 4.34
N PHE A 189 -5.74 -0.12 3.78
CA PHE A 189 -6.41 -1.25 4.42
C PHE A 189 -5.41 -2.37 4.63
N ARG A 190 -5.13 -2.70 5.89
CA ARG A 190 -4.18 -3.74 6.28
C ARG A 190 -4.85 -4.77 7.16
N ASN A 191 -4.76 -6.04 6.77
CA ASN A 191 -5.28 -7.15 7.58
C ASN A 191 -6.76 -6.98 7.96
N CYS A 192 -7.59 -6.56 7.00
CA CYS A 192 -9.03 -6.35 7.19
C CYS A 192 -9.86 -7.50 6.62
N LEU A 193 -11.00 -7.76 7.24
CA LEU A 193 -11.98 -8.76 6.80
C LEU A 193 -13.27 -8.08 6.33
N PHE A 194 -13.76 -8.47 5.15
CA PHE A 194 -15.08 -8.07 4.64
C PHE A 194 -15.87 -9.34 4.39
N ARG A 195 -17.01 -9.50 5.06
CA ARG A 195 -17.84 -10.71 4.95
C ARG A 195 -19.29 -10.38 4.73
N ASN A 196 -19.90 -11.07 3.77
CA ASN A 196 -21.33 -11.01 3.51
C ASN A 196 -21.82 -9.57 3.27
N CYS A 197 -21.01 -8.77 2.58
CA CYS A 197 -21.37 -7.41 2.18
C CYS A 197 -21.91 -7.39 0.75
N GLY A 198 -22.71 -6.38 0.39
CA GLY A 198 -23.02 -6.09 -1.02
C GLY A 198 -21.72 -5.90 -1.80
N HIS A 199 -20.91 -4.92 -1.42
CA HIS A 199 -19.51 -4.77 -1.77
C HIS A 199 -18.65 -4.72 -0.51
N GLY A 200 -17.43 -5.27 -0.53
CA GLY A 200 -16.47 -5.09 0.57
C GLY A 200 -16.09 -3.61 0.71
N VAL A 201 -15.42 -3.08 -0.31
CA VAL A 201 -15.07 -1.66 -0.41
C VAL A 201 -15.49 -1.09 -1.77
N THR A 202 -16.07 0.11 -1.76
CA THR A 202 -16.36 0.87 -2.99
C THR A 202 -15.58 2.19 -3.01
N LEU A 203 -14.83 2.43 -4.09
CA LEU A 203 -14.20 3.71 -4.41
C LEU A 203 -15.07 4.44 -5.44
N GLY A 204 -15.94 5.32 -4.97
CA GLY A 204 -17.10 5.83 -5.71
C GLY A 204 -16.85 7.09 -6.54
N ASN A 205 -15.83 7.88 -6.22
CA ASN A 205 -15.69 9.26 -6.68
C ASN A 205 -14.38 9.51 -7.45
N PHE A 206 -14.34 10.62 -8.20
CA PHE A 206 -13.08 11.12 -8.77
C PHE A 206 -12.15 11.60 -7.65
N ASN A 207 -10.84 11.56 -7.91
CA ASN A 207 -9.81 11.87 -6.92
C ASN A 207 -9.81 10.94 -5.69
N ASP A 208 -10.30 9.71 -5.89
CA ASP A 208 -10.15 8.61 -4.96
C ASP A 208 -8.87 7.84 -5.26
N TYR A 209 -7.72 8.44 -4.95
CA TYR A 209 -6.42 7.95 -5.44
C TYR A 209 -5.55 7.27 -4.41
N ASP A 210 -4.64 6.44 -4.90
CA ASP A 210 -3.59 5.76 -4.12
C ASP A 210 -4.08 4.93 -2.94
N ASN A 211 -5.17 4.19 -3.16
CA ASN A 211 -5.76 3.34 -2.14
C ASN A 211 -5.08 1.96 -2.14
N THR A 212 -4.58 1.52 -0.99
CA THR A 212 -3.79 0.30 -0.86
C THR A 212 -4.47 -0.74 0.01
N PHE A 213 -4.42 -2.00 -0.41
CA PHE A 213 -5.00 -3.14 0.29
C PHE A 213 -3.94 -4.21 0.46
N ASP A 214 -3.74 -4.68 1.68
CA ASP A 214 -2.61 -5.53 2.05
C ASP A 214 -3.02 -6.55 3.12
N GLY A 215 -2.87 -7.84 2.88
CA GLY A 215 -3.30 -8.86 3.85
C GLY A 215 -4.81 -8.95 4.06
N CYS A 216 -5.65 -8.42 3.16
CA CYS A 216 -7.09 -8.36 3.37
C CYS A 216 -7.81 -9.64 2.91
N GLN A 217 -9.00 -9.89 3.45
CA GLN A 217 -9.83 -11.03 3.10
C GLN A 217 -11.28 -10.61 2.82
N PHE A 218 -11.83 -11.09 1.70
CA PHE A 218 -13.19 -10.82 1.24
C PHE A 218 -13.93 -12.15 1.08
N GLU A 219 -15.05 -12.31 1.79
CA GLU A 219 -15.81 -13.57 1.83
C GLU A 219 -17.27 -13.33 1.54
N ASP A 220 -17.82 -14.05 0.57
CA ASP A 220 -19.24 -14.01 0.24
C ASP A 220 -19.71 -12.55 0.02
N CYS A 221 -18.85 -11.70 -0.54
CA CYS A 221 -19.25 -10.36 -0.97
C CYS A 221 -19.97 -10.47 -2.34
N GLY A 222 -20.80 -9.49 -2.71
CA GLY A 222 -21.21 -9.35 -4.11
C GLY A 222 -19.97 -9.04 -4.95
N VAL A 223 -19.37 -7.89 -4.65
CA VAL A 223 -18.05 -7.49 -5.17
C VAL A 223 -17.07 -7.30 -4.01
N GLY A 224 -15.87 -7.87 -4.08
CA GLY A 224 -14.86 -7.64 -3.04
C GLY A 224 -14.40 -6.17 -3.00
N LEU A 225 -13.75 -5.72 -4.08
CA LEU A 225 -13.34 -4.34 -4.30
C LEU A 225 -13.99 -3.77 -5.58
N ASN A 226 -14.80 -2.73 -5.42
CA ASN A 226 -15.46 -2.03 -6.50
C ASN A 226 -14.83 -0.64 -6.72
N SER A 227 -13.95 -0.50 -7.72
CA SER A 227 -13.41 0.80 -8.11
C SER A 227 -14.23 1.39 -9.27
N VAL A 228 -14.99 2.45 -8.97
CA VAL A 228 -15.82 3.13 -9.98
C VAL A 228 -15.01 4.16 -10.73
N LYS A 229 -14.41 5.13 -10.02
CA LYS A 229 -13.64 6.24 -10.59
C LYS A 229 -12.21 6.35 -10.03
N GLY A 230 -11.91 5.72 -8.90
CA GLY A 230 -10.59 5.77 -8.25
C GLY A 230 -9.55 4.79 -8.82
N ASN A 231 -8.40 4.69 -8.15
CA ASN A 231 -7.39 3.66 -8.39
C ASN A 231 -7.03 2.92 -7.10
N PHE A 232 -6.42 1.74 -7.26
CA PHE A 232 -6.03 0.90 -6.15
C PHE A 232 -4.74 0.11 -6.43
N TYR A 233 -4.05 -0.25 -5.36
CA TYR A 233 -2.97 -1.23 -5.37
C TYR A 233 -3.29 -2.30 -4.33
N LEU A 234 -3.83 -3.42 -4.80
CA LEU A 234 -4.28 -4.51 -3.95
C LEU A 234 -3.27 -5.66 -4.03
N ARG A 235 -2.78 -6.09 -2.87
CA ARG A 235 -1.77 -7.12 -2.76
C ARG A 235 -2.05 -8.09 -1.62
N THR A 236 -1.45 -9.27 -1.68
CA THR A 236 -1.40 -10.26 -0.57
C THR A 236 -2.78 -10.47 0.07
N SER A 237 -3.82 -10.57 -0.76
CA SER A 237 -5.21 -10.58 -0.30
C SER A 237 -5.95 -11.78 -0.86
N ARG A 238 -6.99 -12.21 -0.15
CA ARG A 238 -7.76 -13.42 -0.46
C ARG A 238 -9.21 -13.08 -0.72
N PHE A 239 -9.78 -13.72 -1.73
CA PHE A 239 -11.19 -13.70 -2.04
C PHE A 239 -11.79 -15.10 -2.00
N LEU A 240 -12.95 -15.22 -1.37
CA LEU A 240 -13.69 -16.47 -1.26
C LEU A 240 -15.14 -16.24 -1.68
N ARG A 241 -15.55 -16.93 -2.75
CA ARG A 241 -16.95 -17.02 -3.18
C ARG A 241 -17.63 -15.66 -3.40
N SER A 242 -16.93 -14.70 -4.01
CA SER A 242 -17.58 -13.46 -4.43
C SER A 242 -18.72 -13.79 -5.40
N ARG A 243 -19.94 -13.32 -5.10
CA ARG A 243 -21.15 -13.64 -5.86
C ARG A 243 -21.16 -13.02 -7.25
N GLU A 244 -20.43 -11.93 -7.45
CA GLU A 244 -20.34 -11.22 -8.73
C GLU A 244 -18.92 -11.14 -9.27
N CYS A 245 -17.97 -10.59 -8.50
CA CYS A 245 -16.59 -10.40 -8.92
C CYS A 245 -15.69 -10.12 -7.71
N ASP A 246 -14.44 -10.61 -7.68
CA ASP A 246 -13.52 -10.25 -6.60
C ASP A 246 -13.13 -8.78 -6.68
N VAL A 247 -12.68 -8.35 -7.85
CA VAL A 247 -12.31 -6.95 -8.10
C VAL A 247 -12.90 -6.49 -9.43
N GLN A 248 -13.51 -5.30 -9.44
CA GLN A 248 -13.93 -4.66 -10.68
C GLN A 248 -13.50 -3.21 -10.76
N GLN A 249 -13.16 -2.78 -11.98
CA GLN A 249 -12.70 -1.43 -12.28
C GLN A 249 -13.54 -0.86 -13.42
N LEU A 250 -14.37 0.16 -13.14
CA LEU A 250 -15.41 0.59 -14.07
C LEU A 250 -14.92 1.72 -15.00
N SER A 251 -14.50 2.84 -14.43
CA SER A 251 -14.05 4.03 -15.16
C SER A 251 -12.85 4.69 -14.45
N PRO A 252 -11.75 3.96 -14.25
CA PRO A 252 -10.60 4.44 -13.50
C PRO A 252 -9.97 5.68 -14.14
N SER A 253 -9.47 6.58 -13.29
CA SER A 253 -8.69 7.74 -13.70
C SER A 253 -7.19 7.67 -13.34
N HIS A 254 -6.70 6.63 -12.65
CA HIS A 254 -5.27 6.22 -12.61
C HIS A 254 -5.02 4.71 -12.73
N ALA A 255 -3.79 4.31 -13.07
CA ALA A 255 -3.38 2.91 -13.15
C ALA A 255 -3.56 2.17 -11.80
N SER A 256 -3.79 0.86 -11.88
CA SER A 256 -4.03 0.00 -10.71
C SER A 256 -3.23 -1.31 -10.77
N SER A 257 -3.09 -1.99 -9.63
CA SER A 257 -2.38 -3.27 -9.56
C SER A 257 -3.10 -4.30 -8.67
N LEU A 258 -2.95 -5.58 -9.06
CA LEU A 258 -3.30 -6.78 -8.31
C LEU A 258 -2.05 -7.65 -8.19
N ARG A 259 -1.58 -7.95 -6.98
CA ARG A 259 -0.36 -8.74 -6.79
C ARG A 259 -0.50 -9.79 -5.69
N PHE A 260 -0.02 -11.01 -5.90
CA PHE A 260 0.01 -12.04 -4.85
C PHE A 260 -1.35 -12.34 -4.22
N CYS A 261 -2.42 -12.38 -5.04
CA CYS A 261 -3.78 -12.58 -4.53
C CYS A 261 -4.27 -14.01 -4.78
N THR A 262 -5.12 -14.51 -3.90
CA THR A 262 -5.83 -15.78 -4.06
C THR A 262 -7.33 -15.56 -4.25
N SER A 263 -7.94 -16.33 -5.14
CA SER A 263 -9.38 -16.33 -5.40
C SER A 263 -9.88 -17.77 -5.46
N GLN A 264 -10.90 -18.10 -4.68
CA GLN A 264 -11.49 -19.45 -4.68
C GLN A 264 -13.02 -19.42 -4.74
N GLY A 265 -13.59 -20.10 -5.73
CA GLY A 265 -15.04 -20.29 -5.85
C GLY A 265 -15.81 -19.01 -6.21
N SER A 266 -15.12 -17.91 -6.51
CA SER A 266 -15.75 -16.65 -6.91
C SER A 266 -16.33 -16.73 -8.30
N LYS A 267 -17.38 -15.96 -8.59
CA LYS A 267 -17.94 -15.91 -9.95
C LYS A 267 -16.90 -15.50 -10.98
N ARG A 268 -16.06 -14.53 -10.62
CA ARG A 268 -14.96 -14.00 -11.44
C ARG A 268 -13.90 -13.38 -10.53
N PHE A 269 -12.64 -13.42 -10.97
CA PHE A 269 -11.54 -12.74 -10.29
C PHE A 269 -11.46 -11.25 -10.62
N PHE A 270 -11.37 -10.88 -11.90
CA PHE A 270 -11.20 -9.47 -12.27
C PHE A 270 -12.03 -9.08 -13.49
N ARG A 271 -12.59 -7.87 -13.47
CA ARG A 271 -13.18 -7.27 -14.67
C ARG A 271 -12.91 -5.77 -14.81
N THR A 272 -12.72 -5.34 -16.05
CA THR A 272 -12.83 -3.93 -16.43
C THR A 272 -14.10 -3.66 -17.23
N MET A 273 -14.59 -2.42 -17.22
CA MET A 273 -15.67 -1.97 -18.10
C MET A 273 -15.15 -1.10 -19.25
N ARG A 274 -16.02 -0.91 -20.25
CA ARG A 274 -15.75 -0.28 -21.57
C ARG A 274 -15.15 1.13 -21.55
N TRP A 275 -15.19 1.81 -20.41
CA TRP A 275 -14.79 3.22 -20.28
C TRP A 275 -13.53 3.41 -19.45
N GLY A 276 -12.87 2.33 -19.01
CA GLY A 276 -11.56 2.47 -18.39
C GLY A 276 -10.50 2.87 -19.41
N HIS A 277 -9.69 3.86 -19.08
CA HIS A 277 -8.64 4.35 -19.97
C HIS A 277 -7.26 3.80 -19.64
N LEU A 278 -7.07 3.13 -18.50
CA LEU A 278 -5.77 3.15 -17.83
C LEU A 278 -5.17 1.79 -17.57
N ALA A 279 -3.86 1.80 -17.36
CA ALA A 279 -3.08 0.59 -17.30
C ALA A 279 -3.41 -0.26 -16.08
N MET A 280 -3.25 -1.57 -16.25
CA MET A 280 -3.50 -2.55 -15.21
C MET A 280 -2.32 -3.52 -15.10
N LYS A 281 -1.91 -3.84 -13.87
CA LYS A 281 -0.88 -4.84 -13.58
C LYS A 281 -1.50 -5.98 -12.76
N ILE A 282 -1.32 -7.22 -13.19
CA ILE A 282 -1.76 -8.41 -12.46
C ILE A 282 -0.56 -9.37 -12.35
N GLN A 283 -0.08 -9.60 -11.13
CA GLN A 283 1.13 -10.38 -10.86
C GLN A 283 0.84 -11.51 -9.88
N ASP A 284 1.28 -12.72 -10.24
CA ASP A 284 1.44 -13.84 -9.31
C ASP A 284 0.16 -14.13 -8.49
N CYS A 285 -0.99 -14.13 -9.18
CA CYS A 285 -2.29 -14.41 -8.59
C CYS A 285 -2.72 -15.87 -8.87
N GLN A 286 -3.36 -16.49 -7.89
CA GLN A 286 -3.92 -17.84 -7.98
C GLN A 286 -5.44 -17.75 -8.03
N VAL A 287 -6.06 -18.23 -9.11
CA VAL A 287 -7.51 -18.22 -9.30
C VAL A 287 -8.00 -19.64 -9.48
N ASP A 288 -8.83 -20.10 -8.53
CA ASP A 288 -9.26 -21.49 -8.44
C ASP A 288 -10.80 -21.57 -8.42
N GLY A 289 -11.37 -22.40 -9.30
CA GLY A 289 -12.81 -22.70 -9.23
C GLY A 289 -13.72 -21.53 -9.59
N TRP A 290 -13.34 -20.64 -10.52
CA TRP A 290 -14.25 -19.58 -10.94
C TRP A 290 -15.48 -20.16 -11.63
N THR A 291 -16.65 -19.55 -11.46
CA THR A 291 -17.91 -20.20 -11.88
C THR A 291 -18.49 -19.66 -13.19
N THR A 292 -18.01 -18.53 -13.69
CA THR A 292 -18.52 -17.93 -14.94
C THR A 292 -17.85 -18.52 -16.20
N PRO A 293 -18.60 -18.85 -17.27
CA PRO A 293 -18.04 -19.35 -18.52
C PRO A 293 -17.39 -18.26 -19.37
N ASP A 294 -17.46 -16.98 -18.98
CA ASP A 294 -16.87 -15.85 -19.72
C ASP A 294 -15.46 -15.45 -19.21
N GLY A 295 -14.82 -16.32 -18.43
CA GLY A 295 -13.44 -16.21 -17.99
C GLY A 295 -13.27 -15.65 -16.57
N ALA A 296 -12.18 -16.04 -15.93
CA ALA A 296 -11.74 -15.51 -14.64
C ALA A 296 -11.39 -14.02 -14.70
N ILE A 297 -10.83 -13.57 -15.83
CA ILE A 297 -10.43 -12.19 -16.08
C ILE A 297 -11.12 -11.72 -17.37
N GLN A 298 -11.93 -10.66 -17.26
CA GLN A 298 -12.54 -10.00 -18.41
C GLN A 298 -11.98 -8.58 -18.57
N LEU A 299 -11.34 -8.32 -19.71
CA LEU A 299 -10.80 -6.99 -20.02
C LEU A 299 -11.61 -6.35 -21.15
N GLY A 300 -11.99 -5.09 -20.97
CA GLY A 300 -12.68 -4.29 -21.96
C GLY A 300 -12.30 -2.82 -21.90
N HIS A 301 -11.08 -2.49 -21.53
CA HIS A 301 -10.60 -1.10 -21.34
C HIS A 301 -9.53 -0.71 -22.39
N ARG A 302 -9.21 0.58 -22.49
CA ARG A 302 -8.27 1.12 -23.50
C ARG A 302 -6.80 1.04 -23.08
N GLY A 303 -6.56 0.98 -21.77
CA GLY A 303 -5.20 0.98 -21.22
C GLY A 303 -4.47 -0.34 -21.45
N PRO A 304 -3.13 -0.33 -21.46
CA PRO A 304 -2.35 -1.56 -21.52
C PRO A 304 -2.51 -2.40 -20.26
N THR A 305 -2.63 -3.71 -20.40
CA THR A 305 -2.63 -4.64 -19.26
C THR A 305 -1.40 -5.53 -19.28
N THR A 306 -0.72 -5.65 -18.15
CA THR A 306 0.38 -6.60 -17.95
C THR A 306 -0.06 -7.69 -16.98
N ILE A 307 -0.08 -8.95 -17.43
CA ILE A 307 -0.45 -10.12 -16.60
C ILE A 307 0.70 -11.11 -16.59
N PHE A 308 1.23 -11.46 -15.42
CA PHE A 308 2.31 -12.43 -15.34
C PHE A 308 2.28 -13.29 -14.09
N ASP A 309 2.86 -14.48 -14.21
CA ASP A 309 2.97 -15.48 -13.15
C ASP A 309 1.62 -15.94 -12.57
N CYS A 310 0.50 -15.65 -13.23
CA CYS A 310 -0.82 -16.04 -12.75
C CYS A 310 -1.12 -17.51 -13.08
N ARG A 311 -1.91 -18.15 -12.21
CA ARG A 311 -2.35 -19.53 -12.38
C ARG A 311 -3.87 -19.61 -12.24
N PHE A 312 -4.47 -20.39 -13.13
CA PHE A 312 -5.91 -20.58 -13.22
C PHE A 312 -6.19 -22.09 -13.16
N THR A 313 -6.95 -22.55 -12.17
CA THR A 313 -7.23 -23.98 -11.94
C THR A 313 -8.72 -24.23 -11.74
N ASN A 314 -9.15 -25.46 -12.05
CA ASN A 314 -10.54 -25.88 -11.91
C ASN A 314 -11.55 -24.95 -12.63
N PRO A 315 -11.37 -24.69 -13.95
CA PRO A 315 -12.27 -23.83 -14.70
C PRO A 315 -13.68 -24.43 -14.82
N PRO A 316 -14.72 -23.62 -15.07
CA PRO A 316 -16.08 -24.13 -15.29
C PRO A 316 -16.26 -24.76 -16.68
N ASP A 317 -15.37 -24.46 -17.63
CA ASP A 317 -15.31 -25.02 -18.98
C ASP A 317 -13.86 -25.00 -19.51
N SER A 318 -13.63 -25.49 -20.75
CA SER A 318 -12.29 -25.52 -21.34
C SER A 318 -11.84 -24.18 -21.98
N GLY A 319 -12.64 -23.12 -21.86
CA GLY A 319 -12.38 -21.83 -22.48
C GLY A 319 -11.31 -21.02 -21.75
N ALA A 320 -10.76 -20.01 -22.43
CA ALA A 320 -9.65 -19.23 -21.86
C ALA A 320 -10.05 -18.49 -20.57
N PRO A 321 -9.22 -18.50 -19.52
CA PRO A 321 -9.49 -17.74 -18.30
C PRO A 321 -9.33 -16.24 -18.49
N ILE A 322 -8.42 -15.79 -19.35
CA ILE A 322 -8.22 -14.37 -19.67
C ILE A 322 -8.91 -14.08 -20.99
N ARG A 323 -9.92 -13.22 -20.98
CA ARG A 323 -10.70 -12.86 -22.17
C ARG A 323 -10.76 -11.36 -22.37
N LEU A 324 -10.38 -10.94 -23.57
CA LEU A 324 -10.45 -9.55 -24.00
C LEU A 324 -11.72 -9.38 -24.84
N ASN A 325 -12.48 -8.31 -24.57
CA ASN A 325 -13.75 -8.02 -25.22
C ASN A 325 -13.80 -6.56 -25.69
N ASN A 326 -12.71 -6.11 -26.31
CA ASN A 326 -12.64 -4.76 -26.87
C ASN A 326 -13.43 -4.69 -28.18
N PRO A 327 -14.14 -3.58 -28.43
CA PRO A 327 -14.84 -3.40 -29.68
C PRO A 327 -13.85 -3.17 -30.85
N PRO A 328 -14.28 -3.35 -32.11
CA PRO A 328 -13.41 -3.21 -33.29
C PRO A 328 -12.68 -1.87 -33.42
N GLU A 329 -13.19 -0.83 -32.77
CA GLU A 329 -12.60 0.52 -32.76
C GLU A 329 -11.55 0.76 -31.66
N LEU A 330 -11.34 -0.17 -30.70
CA LEU A 330 -10.39 -0.02 -29.60
C LEU A 330 -9.40 -1.20 -29.53
N GLU A 331 -8.12 -0.95 -29.83
CA GLU A 331 -7.07 -1.97 -29.68
C GLU A 331 -6.54 -1.99 -28.24
N ASN A 332 -6.57 -3.14 -27.58
CA ASN A 332 -5.94 -3.31 -26.26
C ASN A 332 -4.55 -3.92 -26.38
N LEU A 333 -3.58 -3.35 -25.66
CA LEU A 333 -2.25 -3.93 -25.53
C LEU A 333 -2.21 -4.84 -24.30
N LEU A 334 -1.95 -6.12 -24.52
CA LEU A 334 -1.74 -7.09 -23.46
C LEU A 334 -0.28 -7.57 -23.47
N ILE A 335 0.38 -7.48 -22.31
CA ILE A 335 1.71 -8.05 -22.08
C ILE A 335 1.55 -9.26 -21.17
N VAL A 336 2.02 -10.42 -21.59
CA VAL A 336 1.93 -11.66 -20.81
C VAL A 336 3.27 -12.33 -20.58
N SER A 337 3.48 -12.89 -19.39
CA SER A 337 4.64 -13.72 -19.08
C SER A 337 4.27 -14.84 -18.11
N ASN A 338 4.63 -16.08 -18.42
CA ASN A 338 4.50 -17.21 -17.50
C ASN A 338 3.11 -17.33 -16.83
N ASN A 339 2.02 -17.16 -17.57
CA ASN A 339 0.67 -17.48 -17.07
C ASN A 339 0.32 -18.93 -17.46
N ALA A 340 -0.40 -19.66 -16.62
CA ALA A 340 -0.78 -21.04 -16.93
C ALA A 340 -2.19 -21.39 -16.47
N SER A 341 -2.82 -22.27 -17.24
CA SER A 341 -4.16 -22.80 -17.02
C SER A 341 -4.21 -24.22 -17.59
N PRO A 342 -3.82 -25.25 -16.81
CA PRO A 342 -3.63 -26.61 -17.33
C PRO A 342 -4.90 -27.24 -17.89
N ASP A 343 -6.07 -26.81 -17.41
CA ASP A 343 -7.38 -27.39 -17.73
C ASP A 343 -8.14 -26.62 -18.84
N THR A 344 -7.50 -25.65 -19.49
CA THR A 344 -8.11 -24.86 -20.58
C THR A 344 -7.34 -25.03 -21.90
N GLN A 345 -8.02 -24.85 -23.04
CA GLN A 345 -7.42 -25.00 -24.37
C GLN A 345 -6.32 -23.97 -24.65
N GLN A 346 -6.46 -22.79 -24.06
CA GLN A 346 -5.50 -21.69 -24.13
C GLN A 346 -5.65 -20.81 -22.89
N VAL A 347 -4.62 -20.03 -22.55
CA VAL A 347 -4.64 -19.14 -21.39
C VAL A 347 -5.31 -17.80 -21.70
N VAL A 348 -5.14 -17.30 -22.93
CA VAL A 348 -5.64 -15.99 -23.36
C VAL A 348 -6.51 -16.16 -24.59
N ASN A 349 -7.70 -15.58 -24.55
CA ASN A 349 -8.47 -15.25 -25.74
C ASN A 349 -8.31 -13.74 -26.03
N PRO A 350 -7.58 -13.34 -27.08
CA PRO A 350 -7.34 -11.94 -27.42
C PRO A 350 -8.61 -11.18 -27.84
N GLY A 351 -9.70 -11.87 -28.15
CA GLY A 351 -10.83 -11.23 -28.82
C GLY A 351 -10.45 -10.67 -30.19
N PRO A 352 -11.32 -9.85 -30.80
CA PRO A 352 -11.15 -9.39 -32.18
C PRO A 352 -10.10 -8.29 -32.35
N ASN A 353 -9.81 -7.49 -31.30
CA ASN A 353 -9.01 -6.27 -31.43
C ASN A 353 -8.03 -6.10 -30.26
N SER A 354 -7.00 -6.93 -30.22
CA SER A 354 -5.95 -6.86 -29.21
C SER A 354 -4.59 -7.22 -29.77
N ARG A 355 -3.57 -6.51 -29.28
CA ARG A 355 -2.15 -6.80 -29.53
C ARG A 355 -1.57 -7.51 -28.32
N ILE A 356 -1.03 -8.71 -28.53
CA ILE A 356 -0.38 -9.48 -27.45
C ILE A 356 1.14 -9.45 -27.64
N THR A 357 1.85 -9.05 -26.59
CA THR A 357 3.30 -9.22 -26.46
C THR A 357 3.59 -10.28 -25.41
N VAL A 358 4.26 -11.36 -25.82
CA VAL A 358 4.69 -12.42 -24.91
C VAL A 358 6.13 -12.16 -24.48
N VAL A 359 6.36 -11.99 -23.17
CA VAL A 359 7.68 -11.91 -22.56
C VAL A 359 8.04 -13.30 -22.03
N PRO A 360 9.11 -13.94 -22.53
CA PRO A 360 9.57 -15.22 -22.01
C PRO A 360 9.78 -15.17 -20.49
N GLN A 361 9.58 -16.30 -19.83
CA GLN A 361 9.93 -16.40 -18.42
C GLN A 361 11.45 -16.15 -18.26
N GLY A 362 11.81 -15.38 -17.23
CA GLY A 362 13.20 -15.17 -16.87
C GLY A 362 13.75 -16.28 -15.98
N ARG A 363 14.72 -15.93 -15.15
CA ARG A 363 15.36 -16.84 -14.19
C ARG A 363 14.48 -17.13 -12.97
N ARG A 364 13.49 -16.27 -12.70
CA ARG A 364 12.55 -16.42 -11.59
C ARG A 364 11.16 -16.81 -12.12
N GLY A 365 10.34 -17.39 -11.25
CA GLY A 365 8.94 -17.73 -11.54
C GLY A 365 7.99 -17.20 -10.48
N ALA A 366 6.75 -17.69 -10.52
CA ALA A 366 5.73 -17.44 -9.50
C ALA A 366 6.24 -17.81 -8.09
N THR A 367 5.95 -16.96 -7.10
CA THR A 367 6.24 -17.22 -5.68
C THR A 367 5.03 -17.81 -4.98
N LEU A 368 3.83 -17.34 -5.31
CA LEU A 368 2.59 -17.83 -4.74
C LEU A 368 2.17 -19.12 -5.46
N THR A 369 2.04 -20.22 -4.72
CA THR A 369 1.74 -21.54 -5.30
C THR A 369 0.50 -22.22 -4.71
N ASP A 370 0.06 -21.79 -3.53
CA ASP A 370 -1.13 -22.31 -2.87
C ASP A 370 -2.33 -21.39 -3.16
N PRO A 371 -3.34 -21.84 -3.94
CA PRO A 371 -4.55 -21.07 -4.20
C PRO A 371 -5.41 -20.85 -2.94
N ALA A 372 -5.18 -21.62 -1.86
CA ALA A 372 -5.85 -21.47 -0.59
C ALA A 372 -5.06 -20.62 0.43
N ARG A 373 -3.91 -20.04 0.04
CA ARG A 373 -3.07 -19.24 0.94
C ARG A 373 -3.90 -18.14 1.59
N ARG A 374 -3.87 -18.12 2.92
CA ARG A 374 -4.41 -17.06 3.77
C ARG A 374 -3.31 -16.05 4.07
N PHE A 375 -3.67 -14.77 4.07
CA PHE A 375 -2.78 -13.66 4.42
C PHE A 375 -3.22 -12.91 5.68
N LEU A 376 -4.50 -13.05 6.06
CA LEU A 376 -5.05 -12.46 7.27
C LEU A 376 -4.24 -12.97 8.48
N ASP A 377 -3.65 -12.03 9.20
CA ASP A 377 -2.82 -12.27 10.38
C ASP A 377 -3.68 -12.30 11.64
N ASP A 378 -3.72 -13.44 12.33
CA ASP A 378 -4.40 -13.61 13.61
C ASP A 378 -3.46 -13.65 14.82
N THR A 379 -2.17 -13.35 14.61
CA THR A 379 -1.11 -13.35 15.61
C THR A 379 -0.52 -11.94 15.77
N PRO A 380 -1.21 -11.02 16.47
CA PRO A 380 -0.71 -9.67 16.62
C PRO A 380 0.52 -9.64 17.52
N TRP A 381 1.32 -8.58 17.38
CA TRP A 381 2.41 -8.32 18.31
C TRP A 381 1.87 -8.05 19.72
N ILE A 382 2.44 -8.74 20.71
CA ILE A 382 2.11 -8.56 22.13
C ILE A 382 3.24 -7.77 22.78
N CYS A 383 2.90 -6.63 23.39
CA CYS A 383 3.83 -5.81 24.16
C CYS A 383 3.68 -6.17 25.65
N PRO A 384 4.64 -6.92 26.26
CA PRO A 384 4.49 -7.40 27.63
C PRO A 384 4.73 -6.32 28.70
N LYS A 385 5.39 -5.22 28.34
CA LYS A 385 5.70 -4.12 29.27
C LYS A 385 5.72 -2.78 28.56
N ILE A 386 5.02 -1.82 29.15
CA ILE A 386 4.95 -0.43 28.67
C ILE A 386 5.62 0.49 29.69
N PHE A 387 6.48 1.36 29.19
CA PHE A 387 7.10 2.49 29.88
C PHE A 387 6.53 3.77 29.29
N ASP A 388 5.85 4.59 30.08
CA ASP A 388 5.19 5.80 29.60
C ASP A 388 6.06 7.04 29.88
N ALA A 389 6.48 7.74 28.83
CA ALA A 389 7.41 8.86 28.95
C ALA A 389 6.90 10.00 29.85
N VAL A 390 5.59 10.26 29.87
CA VAL A 390 4.99 11.34 30.67
C VAL A 390 4.76 10.86 32.09
N ARG A 391 4.09 9.71 32.26
CA ARG A 391 3.70 9.18 33.57
C ARG A 391 4.90 8.68 34.37
N ASP A 392 5.82 7.95 33.74
CA ASP A 392 6.87 7.21 34.43
C ASP A 392 8.22 7.97 34.44
N PHE A 393 8.46 8.86 33.47
CA PHE A 393 9.74 9.58 33.30
C PHE A 393 9.62 11.12 33.34
N GLY A 394 8.41 11.65 33.47
CA GLY A 394 8.18 13.07 33.76
C GLY A 394 8.27 14.02 32.57
N ALA A 395 8.28 13.52 31.33
CA ALA A 395 8.18 14.34 30.12
C ALA A 395 6.91 15.23 30.17
N LYS A 396 6.97 16.44 29.62
CA LYS A 396 5.86 17.41 29.66
C LYS A 396 5.07 17.47 28.36
N ALA A 397 5.71 17.19 27.23
CA ALA A 397 5.11 17.21 25.91
C ALA A 397 4.37 18.54 25.61
N ASP A 398 4.97 19.66 26.05
CA ASP A 398 4.38 21.01 26.03
C ASP A 398 5.09 21.97 25.05
N ASN A 399 6.06 21.47 24.27
CA ASN A 399 6.95 22.21 23.39
C ASN A 399 7.79 23.32 24.07
N ARG A 400 7.87 23.35 25.40
CA ARG A 400 8.57 24.37 26.18
C ARG A 400 9.69 23.75 26.99
N THR A 401 9.33 22.74 27.77
CA THR A 401 10.23 21.93 28.59
C THR A 401 11.08 21.06 27.68
N ASP A 402 12.38 21.02 27.93
CA ASP A 402 13.27 20.09 27.23
C ASP A 402 13.01 18.66 27.71
N ASP A 403 12.37 17.86 26.86
CA ASP A 403 11.93 16.52 27.16
C ASP A 403 12.99 15.46 26.82
N THR A 404 14.16 15.86 26.32
CA THR A 404 15.16 14.95 25.77
C THR A 404 15.62 13.90 26.78
N ALA A 405 15.93 14.32 28.01
CA ALA A 405 16.41 13.42 29.06
C ALA A 405 15.33 12.42 29.51
N ALA A 406 14.08 12.88 29.64
CA ALA A 406 12.96 12.03 30.02
C ALA A 406 12.65 10.98 28.94
N LEU A 407 12.70 11.39 27.66
CA LEU A 407 12.51 10.47 26.54
C LEU A 407 13.65 9.45 26.43
N GLN A 408 14.90 9.88 26.59
CA GLN A 408 16.02 8.94 26.58
C GLN A 408 15.91 7.92 27.72
N ALA A 409 15.55 8.36 28.94
CA ALA A 409 15.36 7.45 30.06
C ALA A 409 14.22 6.43 29.84
N CYS A 410 13.13 6.85 29.20
CA CYS A 410 12.05 5.95 28.80
C CYS A 410 12.51 4.90 27.77
N ILE A 411 13.25 5.33 26.75
CA ILE A 411 13.85 4.46 25.74
C ILE A 411 14.82 3.46 26.38
N ASP A 412 15.67 3.94 27.29
CA ASP A 412 16.65 3.10 27.99
C ASP A 412 15.98 2.06 28.89
N ALA A 413 14.85 2.39 29.53
CA ALA A 413 14.08 1.44 30.33
C ALA A 413 13.45 0.33 29.48
N ALA A 414 12.85 0.67 28.34
CA ALA A 414 12.32 -0.32 27.39
C ALA A 414 13.43 -1.22 26.84
N LYS A 415 14.56 -0.62 26.44
CA LYS A 415 15.76 -1.33 25.99
C LYS A 415 16.32 -2.28 27.06
N ALA A 416 16.44 -1.81 28.30
CA ALA A 416 16.99 -2.62 29.40
C ALA A 416 16.09 -3.81 29.73
N HIS A 417 14.77 -3.66 29.57
CA HIS A 417 13.82 -4.75 29.72
C HIS A 417 13.91 -5.75 28.56
N GLY A 418 14.03 -5.27 27.33
CA GLY A 418 13.96 -6.10 26.13
C GLY A 418 12.62 -6.84 26.02
N GLN A 419 12.62 -8.01 25.36
CA GLN A 419 11.44 -8.88 25.22
C GLN A 419 10.23 -8.19 24.57
N GLY A 420 10.46 -7.21 23.69
CA GLY A 420 9.41 -6.44 23.04
C GLY A 420 8.78 -5.37 23.95
N ALA A 421 9.42 -4.95 25.03
CA ALA A 421 8.95 -3.82 25.83
C ALA A 421 8.87 -2.53 25.00
N LEU A 422 7.93 -1.64 25.35
CA LEU A 422 7.62 -0.44 24.60
C LEU A 422 7.89 0.82 25.41
N ALA A 423 8.69 1.73 24.84
CA ALA A 423 8.72 3.13 25.24
C ALA A 423 7.55 3.86 24.56
N TYR A 424 6.52 4.20 25.34
CA TYR A 424 5.31 4.87 24.88
C TYR A 424 5.44 6.39 25.02
N LEU A 425 5.08 7.09 23.93
CA LEU A 425 5.11 8.55 23.81
C LEU A 425 3.67 9.05 23.66
N PRO A 426 2.96 9.40 24.76
CA PRO A 426 1.61 9.96 24.69
C PRO A 426 1.49 11.17 23.74
N GLY A 427 0.28 11.52 23.31
CA GLY A 427 0.04 12.67 22.46
C GLY A 427 0.58 13.98 23.06
N GLY A 428 1.29 14.76 22.25
CA GLY A 428 1.87 16.04 22.65
C GLY A 428 3.10 16.44 21.83
N TYR A 429 3.70 17.57 22.21
CA TYR A 429 4.89 18.13 21.56
C TYR A 429 6.12 18.01 22.45
N TYR A 430 7.04 17.13 22.09
CA TYR A 430 8.28 16.91 22.83
C TYR A 430 9.38 17.77 22.24
N LYS A 431 9.87 18.75 22.99
CA LYS A 431 11.03 19.55 22.57
C LYS A 431 12.30 18.73 22.77
N ILE A 432 13.04 18.52 21.68
CA ILE A 432 14.27 17.71 21.64
C ILE A 432 15.47 18.60 21.31
N THR A 433 16.42 18.71 22.23
CA THR A 433 17.62 19.56 22.10
C THR A 433 18.89 18.79 21.76
N CYS A 434 18.92 17.48 22.02
CA CYS A 434 20.05 16.61 21.69
C CYS A 434 19.61 15.23 21.18
N THR A 435 20.52 14.50 20.55
CA THR A 435 20.23 13.24 19.86
C THR A 435 19.73 12.15 20.81
N LEU A 436 18.57 11.57 20.51
CA LEU A 436 18.07 10.35 21.14
C LEU A 436 18.75 9.13 20.52
N GLN A 437 19.26 8.23 21.38
CA GLN A 437 20.00 7.03 21.00
C GLN A 437 19.08 5.81 20.99
N MET A 438 19.06 5.10 19.87
CA MET A 438 18.30 3.87 19.66
C MET A 438 19.28 2.75 19.27
N THR A 439 19.54 1.86 20.22
CA THR A 439 20.59 0.83 20.12
C THR A 439 20.19 -0.43 20.87
N GLY A 440 20.82 -1.55 20.57
CA GLY A 440 20.53 -2.80 21.26
C GLY A 440 19.39 -3.57 20.60
N ARG A 441 18.63 -4.32 21.39
CA ARG A 441 17.75 -5.35 20.84
C ARG A 441 16.40 -5.51 21.54
N ASP A 442 15.44 -6.02 20.77
CA ASP A 442 14.15 -6.56 21.23
C ASP A 442 13.31 -5.57 22.05
N TYR A 443 13.10 -4.36 21.54
CA TYR A 443 12.20 -3.37 22.15
C TYR A 443 11.57 -2.45 21.09
N GLY A 444 10.56 -1.68 21.47
CA GLY A 444 9.88 -0.74 20.59
C GLY A 444 9.80 0.67 21.16
N ILE A 445 9.60 1.65 20.28
CA ILE A 445 9.21 3.01 20.59
C ILE A 445 7.94 3.31 19.82
N SER A 446 6.88 3.75 20.50
CA SER A 446 5.64 4.10 19.82
C SER A 446 4.89 5.25 20.45
N GLY A 447 4.19 6.03 19.62
CA GLY A 447 3.32 7.11 20.06
C GLY A 447 1.86 6.97 19.63
N THR A 448 1.15 8.10 19.70
CA THR A 448 -0.26 8.29 19.38
C THR A 448 -0.43 8.78 17.93
N GLY A 449 0.27 8.13 16.99
CA GLY A 449 0.19 8.45 15.57
C GLY A 449 0.66 9.85 15.23
N PHE A 450 -0.16 10.59 14.47
CA PHE A 450 0.20 11.92 13.98
C PHE A 450 0.35 12.98 15.08
N ARG A 451 0.03 12.63 16.34
CA ARG A 451 -0.11 13.57 17.46
C ARG A 451 0.90 13.35 18.57
N SER A 452 1.81 12.40 18.43
CA SER A 452 3.06 12.34 19.20
C SER A 452 4.18 12.94 18.37
N ILE A 453 4.54 14.18 18.68
CA ILE A 453 5.38 15.01 17.83
C ILE A 453 6.69 15.31 18.54
N LEU A 454 7.80 14.79 18.02
CA LEU A 454 9.15 15.12 18.44
C LEU A 454 9.60 16.34 17.64
N ASN A 455 9.91 17.43 18.32
CA ASN A 455 10.27 18.72 17.73
C ASN A 455 11.76 19.01 17.96
N TRP A 456 12.57 18.94 16.91
CA TRP A 456 14.00 19.23 16.96
C TRP A 456 14.23 20.72 17.11
N VAL A 457 14.99 21.06 18.15
CA VAL A 457 15.53 22.41 18.38
C VAL A 457 17.05 22.36 18.65
N GLY A 458 17.68 21.20 18.41
CA GLY A 458 19.13 21.05 18.48
C GLY A 458 19.84 21.58 17.25
N ASP A 459 21.11 21.20 17.09
CA ASP A 459 21.97 21.71 16.02
C ASP A 459 21.41 21.47 14.61
N LYS A 460 21.66 22.42 13.70
CA LYS A 460 21.19 22.37 12.30
C LYS A 460 21.66 21.11 11.56
N ASP A 461 22.89 20.69 11.79
CA ASP A 461 23.47 19.48 11.19
C ASP A 461 23.37 18.26 12.12
N GLY A 462 22.68 18.42 13.25
CA GLY A 462 22.45 17.37 14.22
C GLY A 462 21.53 16.27 13.69
N THR A 463 21.48 15.18 14.44
CA THR A 463 20.57 14.06 14.18
C THR A 463 19.59 14.00 15.35
N MET A 464 18.29 13.97 15.07
CA MET A 464 17.30 13.81 16.14
C MET A 464 17.36 12.39 16.70
N LEU A 465 17.22 11.38 15.83
CA LEU A 465 17.22 9.97 16.22
C LEU A 465 18.42 9.25 15.60
N ARG A 466 19.33 8.75 16.42
CA ARG A 466 20.41 7.88 15.97
C ARG A 466 20.02 6.43 16.22
N VAL A 467 19.77 5.70 15.13
CA VAL A 467 19.53 4.25 15.14
C VAL A 467 20.84 3.57 14.75
N HIS A 468 21.44 2.82 15.67
CA HIS A 468 22.75 2.20 15.43
C HIS A 468 22.77 0.72 15.81
N HIS A 469 23.08 -0.12 14.82
CA HIS A 469 23.14 -1.57 14.90
C HIS A 469 21.95 -2.19 15.68
N PRO A 470 20.69 -1.83 15.33
CA PRO A 470 19.51 -2.35 15.99
C PRO A 470 19.33 -3.84 15.72
N GLN A 471 18.74 -4.58 16.67
CA GLN A 471 18.35 -5.97 16.45
C GLN A 471 16.91 -6.15 16.91
N ASN A 472 15.98 -6.33 15.97
CA ASN A 472 14.55 -6.42 16.26
C ASN A 472 14.03 -5.18 17.02
N LEU A 473 14.38 -4.00 16.51
CA LEU A 473 13.89 -2.71 17.02
C LEU A 473 12.65 -2.27 16.25
N ARG A 474 11.64 -1.71 16.93
CA ARG A 474 10.43 -1.15 16.30
C ARG A 474 10.29 0.34 16.59
N LEU A 475 10.04 1.15 15.57
CA LEU A 475 9.73 2.57 15.69
C LEU A 475 8.40 2.83 15.00
N GLU A 476 7.38 3.23 15.78
CA GLU A 476 6.02 3.25 15.25
C GLU A 476 5.18 4.46 15.70
N GLN A 477 4.36 5.02 14.83
CA GLN A 477 3.29 5.96 15.22
C GLN A 477 3.74 7.27 15.88
N PHE A 478 4.68 7.99 15.28
CA PHE A 478 5.06 9.34 15.73
C PHE A 478 5.58 10.21 14.59
N VAL A 479 5.61 11.52 14.84
CA VAL A 479 6.06 12.55 13.90
C VAL A 479 7.38 13.14 14.39
N LEU A 480 8.33 13.34 13.49
CA LEU A 480 9.49 14.20 13.70
C LEU A 480 9.28 15.48 12.92
N GLN A 481 9.55 16.61 13.55
CA GLN A 481 9.55 17.92 12.91
C GLN A 481 10.65 18.79 13.52
N GLY A 482 10.84 19.98 12.99
CA GLY A 482 11.85 20.93 13.44
C GLY A 482 12.05 22.03 12.40
N GLN A 483 13.09 22.84 12.61
CA GLN A 483 13.46 23.84 11.61
C GLN A 483 13.87 23.17 10.29
N PRO A 484 13.72 23.88 9.15
CA PRO A 484 14.12 23.36 7.86
C PRO A 484 15.55 22.79 7.85
N GLU A 485 15.73 21.66 7.17
CA GLU A 485 17.00 20.92 7.03
C GLU A 485 17.58 20.23 8.29
N THR A 486 16.92 20.32 9.44
CA THR A 486 17.52 19.89 10.72
C THR A 486 17.05 18.52 11.23
N VAL A 487 16.00 17.96 10.62
CA VAL A 487 15.27 16.81 11.15
C VAL A 487 15.71 15.51 10.47
N ARG A 488 16.44 14.67 11.20
CA ARG A 488 16.98 13.41 10.65
C ARG A 488 16.82 12.22 11.60
N ILE A 489 16.39 11.10 11.03
CA ILE A 489 16.70 9.76 11.56
C ILE A 489 17.95 9.27 10.83
N HIS A 490 19.03 9.00 11.56
CA HIS A 490 20.25 8.46 10.99
C HIS A 490 20.41 7.01 11.43
N HIS A 491 20.24 6.09 10.48
CA HIS A 491 20.35 4.66 10.66
C HIS A 491 21.68 4.14 10.08
N THR A 492 22.48 3.53 10.94
CA THR A 492 23.74 2.87 10.61
C THR A 492 23.79 1.48 11.23
N ALA A 493 24.63 0.59 10.72
CA ALA A 493 24.88 -0.70 11.33
C ALA A 493 26.31 -1.18 11.08
N GLU A 494 26.90 -1.81 12.09
CA GLU A 494 28.15 -2.57 11.95
C GLU A 494 27.92 -3.92 11.24
N PRO A 495 28.96 -4.56 10.66
CA PRO A 495 28.84 -5.90 10.08
C PRO A 495 28.24 -6.90 11.06
N GLY A 496 27.21 -7.62 10.62
CA GLY A 496 26.47 -8.57 11.46
C GLY A 496 24.96 -8.49 11.21
N ALA A 497 24.20 -9.25 12.01
CA ALA A 497 22.75 -9.18 11.97
C ALA A 497 22.27 -7.86 12.59
N SER A 498 21.49 -7.11 11.82
CA SER A 498 20.85 -5.88 12.24
C SER A 498 19.45 -5.84 11.66
N SER A 499 18.43 -5.49 12.44
CA SER A 499 17.06 -5.38 11.96
C SER A 499 16.26 -4.29 12.67
N VAL A 500 15.48 -3.54 11.90
CA VAL A 500 14.55 -2.52 12.38
C VAL A 500 13.27 -2.49 11.54
N PHE A 501 12.15 -2.18 12.20
CA PHE A 501 10.86 -1.93 11.56
C PHE A 501 10.38 -0.50 11.84
N TYR A 502 10.08 0.26 10.78
CA TYR A 502 9.50 1.59 10.85
C TYR A 502 8.04 1.55 10.36
N ASP A 503 7.07 1.96 11.18
CA ASP A 503 5.65 1.93 10.77
C ASP A 503 4.82 3.11 11.30
N GLY A 504 4.27 3.92 10.40
CA GLY A 504 3.64 5.18 10.76
C GLY A 504 4.62 6.18 11.34
N VAL A 505 5.85 6.22 10.80
CA VAL A 505 6.86 7.23 11.11
C VAL A 505 6.79 8.33 10.06
N TYR A 506 6.64 9.56 10.53
CA TYR A 506 6.50 10.74 9.67
C TYR A 506 7.66 11.67 9.95
N VAL A 507 8.50 11.96 8.96
CA VAL A 507 9.59 12.92 9.08
C VAL A 507 9.20 14.15 8.29
N ASN A 508 8.69 15.16 8.98
CA ASN A 508 8.20 16.38 8.37
C ASN A 508 9.37 17.14 7.71
N GLY A 509 9.22 17.39 6.42
CA GLY A 509 10.30 17.85 5.55
C GLY A 509 9.83 18.22 4.16
N LEU A 510 8.57 18.68 4.03
CA LEU A 510 7.95 19.08 2.77
C LEU A 510 8.96 19.94 1.97
N GLU A 511 9.41 19.42 0.83
CA GLU A 511 10.29 20.09 -0.15
C GLU A 511 11.80 20.23 0.20
N GLN A 512 12.34 19.51 1.19
CA GLN A 512 13.71 19.79 1.71
C GLN A 512 14.68 18.60 1.67
N CYS A 513 15.73 18.70 0.85
CA CYS A 513 16.71 17.62 0.59
C CYS A 513 17.59 17.18 1.78
N ARG A 514 17.47 17.81 2.97
CA ARG A 514 18.32 17.53 4.14
C ARG A 514 17.60 16.90 5.35
N THR A 515 16.28 16.75 5.27
CA THR A 515 15.47 16.05 6.27
C THR A 515 15.18 14.61 5.82
N GLY A 516 14.74 13.75 6.74
CA GLY A 516 14.23 12.41 6.39
C GLY A 516 14.84 11.24 7.16
N LEU A 517 14.59 10.03 6.65
CA LEU A 517 15.18 8.78 7.10
C LEU A 517 16.41 8.44 6.26
N TRP A 518 17.58 8.52 6.89
CA TRP A 518 18.86 8.31 6.22
C TRP A 518 19.45 6.98 6.68
N CYS A 519 19.56 6.04 5.74
CA CYS A 519 20.30 4.80 5.95
C CYS A 519 21.68 4.95 5.33
N ASP A 520 22.73 4.74 6.13
CA ASP A 520 24.10 5.02 5.74
C ASP A 520 25.01 3.81 6.02
N ARG A 521 25.68 3.33 4.96
CA ARG A 521 26.63 2.19 4.95
C ARG A 521 26.08 0.92 5.62
N LEU A 522 24.85 0.53 5.26
CA LEU A 522 24.25 -0.69 5.81
C LEU A 522 24.89 -1.95 5.19
N PRO A 523 25.48 -2.85 6.01
CA PRO A 523 26.21 -4.01 5.53
C PRO A 523 25.28 -5.17 5.17
N LYS A 524 25.85 -6.21 4.55
CA LYS A 524 25.15 -7.48 4.32
C LYS A 524 24.67 -8.05 5.66
N GLY A 525 23.40 -8.44 5.72
CA GLY A 525 22.74 -8.92 6.94
C GLY A 525 21.96 -7.85 7.70
N ALA A 526 22.10 -6.58 7.32
CA ALA A 526 21.20 -5.53 7.77
C ALA A 526 19.85 -5.64 7.03
N VAL A 527 18.76 -5.55 7.79
CA VAL A 527 17.38 -5.59 7.32
C VAL A 527 16.64 -4.34 7.79
N VAL A 528 16.08 -3.59 6.85
CA VAL A 528 15.24 -2.42 7.12
C VAL A 528 13.88 -2.68 6.52
N LEU A 529 12.87 -2.82 7.38
CA LEU A 529 11.49 -2.99 6.97
C LEU A 529 10.73 -1.69 7.26
N MET A 530 9.95 -1.24 6.30
CA MET A 530 9.14 -0.04 6.42
C MET A 530 7.68 -0.40 6.11
N GLY A 531 6.80 -0.36 7.11
CA GLY A 531 5.37 -0.59 6.91
C GLY A 531 4.75 0.62 6.23
N HIS A 532 4.93 1.78 6.84
CA HIS A 532 4.45 3.05 6.32
C HIS A 532 5.37 4.20 6.76
N VAL A 533 6.03 4.84 5.81
CA VAL A 533 6.92 5.98 6.07
C VAL A 533 6.49 7.18 5.22
N ILE A 534 6.38 8.34 5.86
CA ILE A 534 6.20 9.63 5.18
C ILE A 534 7.44 10.47 5.41
N GLY A 535 8.04 10.97 4.35
CA GLY A 535 9.20 11.86 4.38
C GLY A 535 10.37 11.28 3.61
N ASN A 536 11.32 12.14 3.25
CA ASN A 536 12.40 11.77 2.33
C ASN A 536 13.22 10.57 2.84
N ILE A 537 13.54 9.64 1.94
CA ILE A 537 14.45 8.53 2.22
C ILE A 537 15.75 8.73 1.46
N ARG A 538 16.87 8.61 2.18
CA ARG A 538 18.21 8.63 1.59
C ARG A 538 18.93 7.33 1.93
N LEU A 539 19.37 6.62 0.90
CA LEU A 539 20.14 5.38 1.00
C LEU A 539 21.55 5.63 0.48
N THR A 540 22.53 5.72 1.39
CA THR A 540 23.93 5.93 1.04
C THR A 540 24.71 4.64 1.30
N ASP A 541 25.37 4.08 0.28
CA ASP A 541 26.18 2.85 0.37
C ASP A 541 25.45 1.64 1.01
N CYS A 542 24.16 1.49 0.69
CA CYS A 542 23.29 0.44 1.26
C CYS A 542 23.10 -0.79 0.35
N GLY A 543 23.80 -0.88 -0.78
CA GLY A 543 23.65 -1.96 -1.77
C GLY A 543 23.77 -3.40 -1.24
N PRO A 544 24.53 -3.69 -0.16
CA PRO A 544 24.55 -5.02 0.47
C PRO A 544 23.32 -5.36 1.35
N ALA A 545 22.54 -4.37 1.79
CA ALA A 545 21.46 -4.55 2.78
C ALA A 545 20.13 -4.96 2.15
N THR A 546 19.22 -5.53 2.96
CA THR A 546 17.83 -5.74 2.56
C THR A 546 16.97 -4.60 3.07
N ILE A 547 16.46 -3.78 2.16
CA ILE A 547 15.60 -2.64 2.47
C ILE A 547 14.28 -2.83 1.72
N LEU A 548 13.20 -3.03 2.47
CA LEU A 548 11.87 -3.23 1.91
C LEU A 548 10.90 -2.23 2.50
N CYS A 549 10.09 -1.63 1.64
CA CYS A 549 9.05 -0.69 2.04
C CYS A 549 7.71 -1.07 1.42
N ALA A 550 6.69 -1.20 2.27
CA ALA A 550 5.33 -1.48 1.83
C ALA A 550 4.64 -0.21 1.32
N GLN A 551 4.81 0.93 2.02
CA GLN A 551 4.19 2.23 1.71
C GLN A 551 5.16 3.37 1.99
N HIS A 552 5.56 4.10 0.94
CA HIS A 552 6.41 5.29 1.03
C HIS A 552 5.77 6.50 0.37
N TYR A 553 5.86 7.65 1.03
CA TYR A 553 5.49 8.95 0.51
C TYR A 553 6.69 9.90 0.62
N TYR A 554 6.86 10.80 -0.36
CA TYR A 554 7.96 11.78 -0.52
C TYR A 554 9.23 11.20 -1.17
N SER A 555 10.25 12.04 -1.44
CA SER A 555 11.36 11.72 -2.33
C SER A 555 12.23 10.55 -1.88
N LEU A 556 12.79 9.84 -2.86
CA LEU A 556 13.72 8.73 -2.65
C LEU A 556 15.05 9.02 -3.37
N THR A 557 16.15 8.98 -2.61
CA THR A 557 17.51 9.15 -3.15
C THR A 557 18.37 7.93 -2.82
N LEU A 558 19.03 7.37 -3.83
CA LEU A 558 20.07 6.36 -3.70
C LEU A 558 21.39 6.92 -4.21
N GLU A 559 22.43 6.80 -3.38
CA GLU A 559 23.78 7.31 -3.67
C GLU A 559 24.88 6.50 -2.96
N GLY A 560 26.13 6.84 -3.22
CA GLY A 560 27.30 6.16 -2.67
C GLY A 560 28.34 5.85 -3.73
N ASP A 561 29.34 5.06 -3.34
CA ASP A 561 30.42 4.59 -4.22
C ASP A 561 30.79 3.11 -3.96
N THR A 562 30.11 2.42 -3.02
CA THR A 562 30.54 1.12 -2.50
C THR A 562 29.80 -0.06 -3.13
N PRO A 563 30.45 -0.87 -3.98
CA PRO A 563 30.01 -2.25 -4.25
C PRO A 563 30.29 -3.16 -3.03
N PRO A 564 29.58 -4.29 -2.86
CA PRO A 564 28.72 -4.93 -3.85
C PRO A 564 27.21 -4.75 -3.63
N LYS A 565 26.46 -4.65 -4.72
CA LYS A 565 24.98 -4.59 -4.75
C LYS A 565 24.38 -6.00 -4.62
N THR A 566 24.58 -6.64 -3.46
CA THR A 566 24.11 -8.02 -3.19
C THR A 566 22.80 -8.13 -2.43
N GLY A 567 22.31 -7.00 -1.92
CA GLY A 567 21.03 -6.87 -1.23
C GLY A 567 19.92 -6.45 -2.18
N ILE A 568 18.93 -5.75 -1.63
CA ILE A 568 17.77 -5.23 -2.37
C ILE A 568 17.28 -3.93 -1.74
N ALA A 569 16.99 -2.92 -2.57
CA ALA A 569 16.18 -1.76 -2.21
C ALA A 569 14.84 -1.87 -2.96
N GLY A 570 13.79 -2.26 -2.25
CA GLY A 570 12.52 -2.68 -2.80
C GLY A 570 11.33 -1.91 -2.21
N PHE A 571 10.49 -1.33 -3.06
CA PHE A 571 9.33 -0.54 -2.64
C PHE A 571 8.08 -1.10 -3.32
N MET A 572 7.14 -1.64 -2.55
CA MET A 572 5.86 -2.10 -3.10
C MET A 572 5.01 -0.93 -3.60
N PHE A 573 5.05 0.19 -2.87
CA PHE A 573 4.39 1.42 -3.26
C PHE A 573 5.24 2.62 -2.89
N HIS A 574 5.34 3.56 -3.82
CA HIS A 574 5.99 4.84 -3.63
C HIS A 574 5.14 5.93 -4.28
N ASN A 575 4.81 6.97 -3.51
CA ASN A 575 4.20 8.19 -4.00
C ASN A 575 5.16 9.36 -3.75
N ASP A 576 5.26 10.26 -4.72
CA ASP A 576 5.95 11.53 -4.53
C ASP A 576 5.24 12.71 -5.22
N ALA A 577 5.41 13.91 -4.65
CA ALA A 577 4.92 15.17 -5.22
C ALA A 577 5.79 16.37 -4.83
N CYS A 578 5.82 17.38 -5.72
CA CYS A 578 6.43 18.70 -5.53
C CYS A 578 7.98 18.75 -5.36
N HIS A 579 8.72 17.73 -5.78
CA HIS A 579 10.20 17.73 -5.82
C HIS A 579 10.78 17.98 -7.21
N ASN A 580 12.11 18.13 -7.27
CA ASN A 580 12.83 18.26 -8.53
C ASN A 580 12.78 16.96 -9.35
N TYR A 581 13.20 15.85 -8.75
CA TYR A 581 12.99 14.50 -9.26
C TYR A 581 12.24 13.69 -8.21
N ALA A 582 11.31 12.84 -8.66
CA ALA A 582 10.59 11.94 -7.76
C ALA A 582 11.51 10.82 -7.23
N LEU A 583 12.47 10.38 -8.06
CA LEU A 583 13.50 9.41 -7.72
C LEU A 583 14.87 9.83 -8.27
N ASP A 584 15.85 9.89 -7.37
CA ASP A 584 17.26 10.13 -7.68
C ASP A 584 18.08 8.85 -7.46
N VAL A 585 18.74 8.36 -8.52
CA VAL A 585 19.71 7.26 -8.47
C VAL A 585 21.05 7.80 -8.97
N LEU A 586 22.01 8.05 -8.09
CA LEU A 586 23.16 8.92 -8.39
C LEU A 586 24.48 8.19 -8.67
N ASP A 587 24.50 6.87 -8.58
CA ASP A 587 25.71 6.04 -8.56
C ASP A 587 25.49 4.60 -9.07
N ASN A 588 24.71 4.43 -10.13
CA ASN A 588 24.35 3.11 -10.66
C ASN A 588 23.70 2.16 -9.63
N GLN A 589 23.03 2.63 -8.57
CA GLN A 589 22.43 1.71 -7.59
C GLN A 589 21.27 0.88 -8.15
N ASP A 590 20.97 -0.19 -7.42
CA ASP A 590 19.83 -1.05 -7.67
C ASP A 590 18.61 -0.55 -6.90
N VAL A 591 17.47 -0.38 -7.59
CA VAL A 591 16.18 -0.07 -6.96
C VAL A 591 15.04 -0.69 -7.74
N ILE A 592 14.08 -1.28 -7.02
CA ILE A 592 12.88 -1.87 -7.60
C ILE A 592 11.66 -1.24 -6.92
N VAL A 593 10.81 -0.57 -7.71
CA VAL A 593 9.56 0.04 -7.25
C VAL A 593 8.41 -0.62 -8.00
N ALA A 594 7.57 -1.38 -7.30
CA ALA A 594 6.48 -2.13 -7.94
C ALA A 594 5.37 -1.22 -8.46
N ASP A 595 4.93 -0.25 -7.65
CA ASP A 595 3.90 0.72 -7.99
C ASP A 595 4.38 2.13 -7.61
N PHE A 596 4.77 2.93 -8.62
CA PHE A 596 5.27 4.28 -8.44
C PHE A 596 4.28 5.30 -8.99
N TYR A 597 3.62 6.03 -8.09
CA TYR A 597 2.80 7.19 -8.39
C TYR A 597 3.62 8.47 -8.23
N SER A 598 3.63 9.35 -9.22
CA SER A 598 4.22 10.68 -9.11
C SER A 598 3.21 11.69 -9.60
N GLU A 599 2.98 12.76 -8.85
CA GLU A 599 2.09 13.88 -9.20
C GLU A 599 2.76 15.23 -8.93
N SER A 600 2.67 16.15 -9.89
CA SER A 600 3.16 17.54 -9.73
C SER A 600 4.65 17.72 -9.44
N ASN A 601 5.46 16.66 -9.58
CA ASN A 601 6.92 16.78 -9.55
C ASN A 601 7.44 17.54 -10.76
N LYS A 602 8.59 18.22 -10.65
CA LYS A 602 9.22 18.82 -11.82
C LYS A 602 9.58 17.73 -12.83
N ARG A 603 10.20 16.65 -12.38
CA ARG A 603 10.68 15.54 -13.18
C ARG A 603 10.45 14.22 -12.45
N TYR A 604 10.49 13.11 -13.18
CA TYR A 604 10.18 11.78 -12.66
C TYR A 604 11.42 11.04 -12.16
N LEU A 605 12.42 10.84 -13.01
CA LEU A 605 13.60 10.02 -12.70
C LEU A 605 14.90 10.72 -13.11
N LEU A 606 15.85 10.78 -12.19
CA LEU A 606 17.26 11.05 -12.47
C LEU A 606 18.07 9.78 -12.24
N ALA A 607 18.75 9.28 -13.28
CA ALA A 607 19.67 8.16 -13.19
C ALA A 607 21.06 8.58 -13.66
N VAL A 608 22.03 8.59 -12.75
CA VAL A 608 23.41 9.02 -12.99
C VAL A 608 24.38 7.89 -12.67
N GLY A 609 25.45 7.79 -13.46
CA GLY A 609 26.54 6.87 -13.19
C GLY A 609 27.92 7.51 -13.38
N LYS A 610 28.90 7.02 -12.63
CA LYS A 610 30.32 7.36 -12.73
C LYS A 610 31.18 6.12 -13.02
N PRO A 611 32.37 6.27 -13.63
CA PRO A 611 33.29 5.16 -13.86
C PRO A 611 33.62 4.39 -12.57
N GLY A 612 33.76 3.07 -12.65
CA GLY A 612 34.16 2.21 -11.52
C GLY A 612 33.02 1.66 -10.66
N GLN A 613 31.78 2.15 -10.81
CA GLN A 613 30.62 1.76 -9.98
C GLN A 613 29.96 0.42 -10.40
N GLY A 614 30.38 -0.16 -11.52
CA GLY A 614 29.72 -1.32 -12.15
C GLY A 614 28.30 -1.02 -12.64
N PRO A 615 27.64 -1.97 -13.31
CA PRO A 615 26.26 -1.81 -13.75
C PRO A 615 25.28 -1.82 -12.57
N GLY A 616 24.13 -1.17 -12.75
CA GLY A 616 22.98 -1.22 -11.84
C GLY A 616 21.69 -1.69 -12.52
N ARG A 617 20.62 -1.78 -11.73
CA ARG A 617 19.24 -1.97 -12.22
C ARG A 617 18.23 -1.04 -11.55
N VAL A 618 17.58 -0.19 -12.33
CA VAL A 618 16.40 0.58 -11.91
C VAL A 618 15.16 -0.06 -12.56
N THR A 619 14.21 -0.55 -11.76
CA THR A 619 12.96 -1.13 -12.28
C THR A 619 11.76 -0.46 -11.63
N ILE A 620 10.97 0.25 -12.42
CA ILE A 620 9.84 1.06 -11.97
C ILE A 620 8.54 0.61 -12.65
N GLY A 621 7.60 0.11 -11.86
CA GLY A 621 6.21 -0.05 -12.28
C GLY A 621 5.48 1.28 -12.16
N ALA A 622 5.62 2.12 -13.17
CA ALA A 622 5.25 3.53 -13.19
C ALA A 622 3.74 3.76 -13.24
N SER A 623 3.03 3.58 -12.11
CA SER A 623 1.58 3.77 -11.99
C SER A 623 1.13 5.14 -12.51
N LYS A 624 1.88 6.22 -12.22
CA LYS A 624 1.67 7.54 -12.84
C LYS A 624 2.98 8.27 -13.02
N ILE A 625 3.21 8.80 -14.23
CA ILE A 625 4.30 9.72 -14.57
C ILE A 625 3.67 11.08 -14.83
N SER A 626 3.65 11.93 -13.81
CA SER A 626 3.19 13.30 -13.91
C SER A 626 4.32 14.25 -13.63
N THR A 627 4.60 15.12 -14.59
CA THR A 627 5.61 16.15 -14.43
C THR A 627 5.05 17.54 -14.73
N VAL A 628 5.68 18.56 -14.15
CA VAL A 628 5.44 19.97 -14.51
C VAL A 628 6.48 20.49 -15.50
N ASP A 629 7.69 19.92 -15.54
CA ASP A 629 8.65 20.15 -16.60
C ASP A 629 8.42 19.17 -17.75
N ARG A 630 8.83 19.60 -18.95
CA ARG A 630 8.83 18.76 -20.15
C ARG A 630 9.81 17.59 -20.03
N GLU A 631 11.00 17.82 -19.48
CA GLU A 631 12.02 16.79 -19.26
C GLU A 631 11.63 15.90 -18.07
N ALA A 632 11.03 14.75 -18.34
CA ALA A 632 10.54 13.85 -17.29
C ALA A 632 11.60 12.89 -16.79
N ILE A 633 12.41 12.32 -17.69
CA ILE A 633 13.40 11.30 -17.34
C ILE A 633 14.74 11.73 -17.87
N THR A 634 15.75 11.74 -17.00
CA THR A 634 17.13 12.10 -17.33
C THR A 634 18.06 10.94 -16.97
N ILE A 635 18.78 10.42 -17.96
CA ILE A 635 19.78 9.37 -17.79
C ILE A 635 21.14 9.93 -18.19
N ARG A 636 22.10 9.98 -17.27
CA ARG A 636 23.44 10.53 -17.52
C ARG A 636 24.54 9.53 -17.15
N ASN A 637 25.17 8.92 -18.15
CA ASN A 637 26.24 7.94 -17.96
C ASN A 637 25.91 6.79 -16.97
N TYR A 638 24.62 6.54 -16.73
CA TYR A 638 24.19 5.35 -15.99
C TYR A 638 24.59 4.11 -16.78
N GLU A 639 25.07 3.07 -16.11
CA GLU A 639 25.43 1.80 -16.74
C GLU A 639 24.54 0.69 -16.18
N GLY A 640 24.00 -0.16 -17.04
CA GLY A 640 23.16 -1.29 -16.63
C GLY A 640 21.77 -1.26 -17.28
N ARG A 641 20.71 -1.42 -16.48
CA ARG A 641 19.32 -1.48 -16.98
C ARG A 641 18.43 -0.47 -16.28
N ILE A 642 17.56 0.18 -17.05
CA ILE A 642 16.44 0.98 -16.54
C ILE A 642 15.14 0.49 -17.20
N PHE A 643 14.15 0.13 -16.39
CA PHE A 643 12.79 -0.21 -16.81
C PHE A 643 11.81 0.80 -16.21
N VAL A 644 10.92 1.34 -17.05
CA VAL A 644 9.82 2.22 -16.62
C VAL A 644 8.55 1.77 -17.35
N GLY A 645 7.48 1.45 -16.63
CA GLY A 645 6.22 1.18 -17.33
C GLY A 645 5.11 0.56 -16.48
N GLY A 646 4.00 0.23 -17.14
CA GLY A 646 2.84 -0.38 -16.49
C GLY A 646 1.87 0.62 -15.85
N GLY A 647 1.94 1.90 -16.22
CA GLY A 647 0.95 2.92 -15.82
C GLY A 647 0.73 3.98 -16.89
N ASP A 648 0.31 5.17 -16.45
CA ASP A 648 0.01 6.30 -17.33
C ASP A 648 1.03 7.44 -17.22
N GLY A 649 1.29 8.14 -18.32
CA GLY A 649 2.20 9.29 -18.38
C GLY A 649 1.53 10.50 -19.00
N TRP A 650 1.65 11.65 -18.34
CA TRP A 650 1.10 12.93 -18.79
C TRP A 650 2.00 14.11 -18.38
N TRP A 651 1.87 15.25 -19.05
CA TRP A 651 2.53 16.50 -18.69
C TRP A 651 1.48 17.53 -18.25
N GLN A 652 1.65 18.16 -17.08
CA GLN A 652 0.63 19.02 -16.48
C GLN A 652 0.52 20.42 -17.11
N SER A 653 1.61 20.98 -17.62
CA SER A 653 1.67 22.42 -17.94
C SER A 653 1.18 22.78 -19.36
N ASP A 654 1.52 21.99 -20.39
CA ASP A 654 1.07 22.25 -21.76
C ASP A 654 1.05 20.96 -22.62
N THR A 655 -0.06 20.24 -22.69
CA THR A 655 -0.10 19.00 -23.49
C THR A 655 0.05 19.18 -25.02
N SER A 656 0.40 20.38 -25.53
CA SER A 656 0.72 20.60 -26.95
C SER A 656 2.15 20.24 -27.35
N GLN A 657 3.08 20.09 -26.39
CA GLN A 657 4.45 19.63 -26.65
C GLN A 657 4.69 18.22 -26.10
N PRO A 658 5.61 17.45 -26.71
CA PRO A 658 5.89 16.10 -26.27
C PRO A 658 6.73 16.06 -24.99
N LEU A 659 6.45 15.10 -24.11
CA LEU A 659 7.21 14.82 -22.88
C LEU A 659 8.61 14.31 -23.23
N GLU A 660 9.66 14.85 -22.64
CA GLU A 660 11.04 14.50 -23.00
C GLU A 660 11.63 13.41 -22.11
N ILE A 661 12.27 12.45 -22.76
CA ILE A 661 13.15 11.45 -22.15
C ILE A 661 14.55 11.67 -22.71
N VAL A 662 15.49 12.00 -21.84
CA VAL A 662 16.83 12.44 -22.20
C VAL A 662 17.86 11.43 -21.73
N HIS A 663 18.72 10.98 -22.65
CA HIS A 663 19.92 10.22 -22.33
C HIS A 663 21.17 10.91 -22.86
N GLU A 664 22.12 11.17 -21.97
CA GLU A 664 23.42 11.76 -22.24
C GLU A 664 24.54 10.81 -21.80
N GLY A 665 25.52 10.59 -22.68
CA GLY A 665 26.69 9.78 -22.36
C GLY A 665 26.89 8.57 -23.27
N ASN A 666 27.99 7.88 -23.02
CA ASN A 666 28.50 6.80 -23.89
C ASN A 666 28.58 5.44 -23.16
N ARG A 667 28.20 5.39 -21.88
CA ARG A 667 28.19 4.13 -21.12
C ARG A 667 26.99 3.28 -21.49
N PRO A 668 27.13 1.95 -21.55
CA PRO A 668 26.07 1.07 -22.02
C PRO A 668 24.92 0.99 -21.02
N VAL A 669 23.72 1.35 -21.47
CA VAL A 669 22.47 1.19 -20.71
C VAL A 669 21.37 0.59 -21.59
N ASP A 670 20.69 -0.44 -21.09
CA ASP A 670 19.43 -0.90 -21.65
C ASP A 670 18.27 -0.14 -21.01
N PHE A 671 17.56 0.66 -21.79
CA PHE A 671 16.37 1.38 -21.36
C PHE A 671 15.12 0.75 -21.96
N VAL A 672 14.17 0.38 -21.11
CA VAL A 672 12.96 -0.34 -21.47
C VAL A 672 11.74 0.45 -21.02
N ILE A 673 10.82 0.68 -21.95
CA ILE A 673 9.46 1.14 -21.62
C ILE A 673 8.44 0.10 -22.05
N ALA A 674 7.69 -0.47 -21.11
CA ALA A 674 6.72 -1.52 -21.43
C ALA A 674 5.43 -1.40 -20.62
N GLY A 675 4.30 -1.56 -21.28
CA GLY A 675 2.97 -1.44 -20.67
C GLY A 675 2.65 -0.01 -20.24
N GLN A 676 3.36 0.99 -20.78
CA GLN A 676 3.11 2.39 -20.50
C GLN A 676 2.06 2.94 -21.46
N MET A 677 1.14 3.73 -20.92
CA MET A 677 0.21 4.55 -21.68
C MET A 677 0.61 6.02 -21.61
N TRP A 678 0.72 6.67 -22.75
CA TRP A 678 0.95 8.11 -22.83
C TRP A 678 -0.38 8.83 -23.04
N TRP A 679 -0.90 9.47 -22.00
CA TRP A 679 -2.13 10.24 -22.05
C TRP A 679 -1.84 11.68 -22.43
N ARG A 680 -2.28 12.11 -23.61
CA ARG A 680 -2.08 13.49 -24.12
C ARG A 680 -0.62 13.98 -24.16
N ALA A 681 0.36 13.09 -24.07
CA ALA A 681 1.77 13.48 -23.97
C ALA A 681 2.66 12.47 -24.71
N GLU A 682 2.81 12.63 -26.03
CA GLU A 682 3.72 11.76 -26.79
C GLU A 682 5.16 11.92 -26.28
N PRO A 683 5.92 10.83 -26.07
CA PRO A 683 7.29 10.93 -25.58
C PRO A 683 8.26 11.30 -26.72
N LEU A 684 8.97 12.43 -26.57
CA LEU A 684 10.14 12.78 -27.36
C LEU A 684 11.39 12.13 -26.77
N ARG A 685 11.94 11.18 -27.53
CA ARG A 685 13.12 10.38 -27.15
C ARG A 685 14.39 11.06 -27.65
N LYS A 686 15.25 11.54 -26.75
CA LYS A 686 16.55 12.15 -27.05
C LYS A 686 17.67 11.24 -26.56
N PHE A 687 18.03 10.24 -27.35
CA PHE A 687 18.96 9.19 -26.92
C PHE A 687 20.37 9.37 -27.50
N GLY A 688 21.35 9.57 -26.62
CA GLY A 688 22.77 9.46 -26.96
C GLY A 688 23.22 8.02 -27.25
N PRO A 689 24.45 7.83 -27.75
CA PRO A 689 24.94 6.56 -28.33
C PRO A 689 25.12 5.41 -27.32
N GLY A 690 25.18 5.68 -26.01
CA GLY A 690 25.29 4.65 -24.98
C GLY A 690 24.00 3.86 -24.72
N LEU A 691 22.84 4.32 -25.22
CA LEU A 691 21.54 3.74 -24.88
C LEU A 691 21.06 2.72 -25.91
N ARG A 692 20.60 1.58 -25.42
CA ARG A 692 19.91 0.51 -26.16
C ARG A 692 18.46 0.49 -25.72
N TYR A 693 17.53 0.58 -26.66
CA TYR A 693 16.12 0.82 -26.36
C TYR A 693 15.23 -0.40 -26.66
N ALA A 694 14.20 -0.61 -25.83
CA ALA A 694 13.02 -1.41 -26.12
C ALA A 694 11.72 -0.68 -25.72
N SER A 695 10.69 -0.77 -26.56
CA SER A 695 9.34 -0.28 -26.27
C SER A 695 8.23 -1.29 -26.55
N VAL A 696 7.24 -1.31 -25.66
CA VAL A 696 5.92 -1.95 -25.84
C VAL A 696 4.87 -1.03 -25.20
N GLU A 697 4.35 -0.08 -25.98
CA GLU A 697 3.66 1.11 -25.44
C GLU A 697 2.37 1.43 -26.22
N ASN A 698 1.49 2.22 -25.59
CA ASN A 698 0.27 2.78 -26.19
C ASN A 698 0.24 4.31 -26.05
N LEU A 699 -0.30 5.00 -27.05
CA LEU A 699 -0.58 6.44 -27.03
C LEU A 699 -2.09 6.66 -27.05
N LEU A 700 -2.58 7.51 -26.16
CA LEU A 700 -4.00 7.85 -26.04
C LEU A 700 -4.17 9.38 -25.97
N MET A 701 -4.72 9.96 -27.04
CA MET A 701 -5.01 11.39 -27.15
C MET A 701 -6.52 11.63 -27.04
N GLU A 702 -6.93 12.71 -26.37
CA GLU A 702 -8.32 13.17 -26.48
C GLU A 702 -8.57 13.84 -27.84
N ASN A 703 -9.84 13.79 -28.28
CA ASN A 703 -10.45 14.26 -29.55
C ASN A 703 -10.00 15.61 -30.15
N LYS A 704 -9.11 16.36 -29.49
CA LYS A 704 -8.51 17.59 -29.99
C LYS A 704 -7.64 17.35 -31.23
N TYR A 705 -7.11 16.14 -31.42
CA TYR A 705 -6.35 15.74 -32.61
C TYR A 705 -6.84 14.39 -33.16
N PRO A 706 -7.90 14.39 -34.00
CA PRO A 706 -8.55 13.16 -34.48
C PRO A 706 -7.61 12.17 -35.16
N GLU A 707 -6.55 12.66 -35.81
CA GLU A 707 -5.52 11.87 -36.48
C GLU A 707 -4.56 11.13 -35.53
N TYR A 708 -4.53 11.51 -34.24
CA TYR A 708 -3.73 10.87 -33.18
C TYR A 708 -4.59 10.18 -32.11
N ASN A 709 -5.89 10.02 -32.37
CA ASN A 709 -6.79 9.26 -31.50
C ASN A 709 -6.28 7.81 -31.37
N GLU A 710 -6.36 7.29 -30.14
CA GLU A 710 -5.96 5.94 -29.66
C GLU A 710 -5.16 5.07 -30.63
N LYS A 711 -3.85 4.96 -30.40
CA LYS A 711 -2.97 4.17 -31.25
C LYS A 711 -1.91 3.44 -30.45
N SER A 712 -1.74 2.16 -30.73
CA SER A 712 -0.54 1.42 -30.33
C SER A 712 0.70 1.99 -31.01
N LEU A 713 1.72 2.33 -30.21
CA LEU A 713 3.03 2.67 -30.77
C LEU A 713 3.71 1.40 -31.29
N ALA A 714 4.44 1.51 -32.40
CA ALA A 714 5.20 0.39 -32.91
C ALA A 714 6.23 -0.08 -31.87
N ASN A 715 6.41 -1.40 -31.75
CA ASN A 715 7.46 -1.93 -30.88
C ASN A 715 8.81 -1.57 -31.51
N GLU A 716 9.63 -0.84 -30.78
CA GLU A 716 11.01 -0.54 -31.15
C GLU A 716 11.91 -1.37 -30.25
N SER A 717 12.91 -2.03 -30.82
CA SER A 717 13.81 -2.86 -30.01
C SER A 717 15.17 -2.97 -30.68
N THR A 718 16.21 -2.80 -29.87
CA THR A 718 17.60 -3.16 -30.21
C THR A 718 17.88 -4.60 -29.73
N PRO A 719 18.80 -5.37 -30.34
CA PRO A 719 18.94 -6.82 -30.06
C PRO A 719 19.15 -7.22 -28.58
N THR A 720 19.79 -6.41 -27.75
CA THR A 720 20.02 -6.70 -26.32
C THR A 720 18.80 -6.39 -25.43
N SER A 721 17.85 -5.60 -25.94
CA SER A 721 16.78 -5.02 -25.12
C SER A 721 15.66 -6.01 -24.74
N GLN A 722 15.51 -7.15 -25.44
CA GLN A 722 14.59 -8.21 -25.01
C GLN A 722 15.02 -8.88 -23.70
N ALA A 723 16.33 -9.12 -23.52
CA ALA A 723 16.86 -9.65 -22.27
C ALA A 723 16.65 -8.66 -21.10
N ALA A 724 16.63 -7.36 -21.39
CA ALA A 724 16.34 -6.32 -20.41
C ALA A 724 14.88 -6.36 -19.95
N ILE A 725 13.90 -6.55 -20.85
CA ILE A 725 12.48 -6.74 -20.47
C ILE A 725 12.35 -7.98 -19.56
N ILE A 726 12.92 -9.12 -19.95
CA ILE A 726 12.87 -10.36 -19.16
C ILE A 726 13.42 -10.14 -17.75
N GLY A 727 14.57 -9.46 -17.66
CA GLY A 727 15.20 -9.20 -16.37
C GLY A 727 14.44 -8.18 -15.51
N ALA A 728 13.65 -7.27 -16.08
CA ALA A 728 12.76 -6.39 -15.30
C ALA A 728 11.59 -7.17 -14.66
N PHE A 729 11.07 -8.20 -15.35
CA PHE A 729 10.08 -9.10 -14.75
C PHE A 729 10.71 -9.94 -13.62
N ASP A 730 11.96 -10.36 -13.77
CA ASP A 730 12.71 -11.02 -12.67
C ASP A 730 12.91 -10.10 -11.46
N ASP A 731 13.10 -8.79 -11.65
CA ASP A 731 13.17 -7.84 -10.54
C ASP A 731 11.83 -7.76 -9.78
N PHE A 732 10.69 -7.67 -10.47
CA PHE A 732 9.38 -7.71 -9.81
C PHE A 732 9.13 -9.03 -9.08
N ARG A 733 9.61 -10.17 -9.61
CA ARG A 733 9.55 -11.48 -8.94
C ARG A 733 10.44 -11.52 -7.70
N GLU A 734 11.63 -10.94 -7.76
CA GLU A 734 12.53 -10.82 -6.62
C GLU A 734 11.92 -9.98 -5.50
N LEU A 735 11.40 -8.80 -5.83
CA LEU A 735 10.72 -7.94 -4.88
C LEU A 735 9.52 -8.65 -4.24
N GLY A 736 8.67 -9.31 -5.05
CA GLY A 736 7.55 -10.09 -4.55
C GLY A 736 7.96 -11.20 -3.58
N SER A 737 8.99 -11.96 -3.93
CA SER A 737 9.53 -13.04 -3.10
C SER A 737 10.07 -12.53 -1.76
N GLN A 738 10.86 -11.45 -1.77
CA GLN A 738 11.37 -10.84 -0.54
C GLN A 738 10.22 -10.24 0.29
N TYR A 739 9.27 -9.57 -0.35
CA TYR A 739 8.13 -8.97 0.33
C TYR A 739 7.27 -10.02 1.04
N LEU A 740 6.89 -11.09 0.34
CA LEU A 740 6.17 -12.22 0.94
C LEU A 740 6.96 -12.85 2.08
N ARG A 741 8.27 -13.06 1.91
CA ARG A 741 9.13 -13.63 2.94
C ARG A 741 9.15 -12.79 4.22
N TYR A 742 9.33 -11.47 4.11
CA TYR A 742 9.52 -10.61 5.29
C TYR A 742 8.21 -10.14 5.94
N TYR A 743 7.15 -9.89 5.16
CA TYR A 743 5.88 -9.39 5.72
C TYR A 743 4.85 -10.51 5.98
N PHE A 744 4.98 -11.65 5.31
CA PHE A 744 3.98 -12.74 5.33
C PHE A 744 4.59 -14.15 5.49
N GLY A 745 5.89 -14.25 5.80
CA GLY A 745 6.58 -15.52 6.01
C GLY A 745 6.43 -16.05 7.43
N ASP A 746 6.61 -17.37 7.57
CA ASP A 746 6.56 -18.03 8.87
C ASP A 746 7.82 -17.65 9.68
N GLY A 747 7.67 -16.90 10.77
CA GLY A 747 8.76 -16.50 11.68
C GLY A 747 9.37 -15.10 11.47
N THR A 748 8.77 -14.24 10.63
CA THR A 748 9.20 -12.83 10.46
C THR A 748 8.36 -11.82 11.24
N ARG A 749 7.56 -12.29 12.20
CA ARG A 749 6.66 -11.49 13.04
C ARG A 749 7.14 -11.44 14.48
#